data_AF-A0A9D2LDH8-F1
#
_entry.id   AF-A0A9D2LDH8-F1
#
_cell.length_a   1.000
_cell.length_b   1.000
_cell.length_c   1.000
_cell.angle_alpha   90.00
_cell.angle_beta   90.00
_cell.angle_gamma   90.00
#
_symmetry.space_group_name_H-M   'P 1'
#
loop_
_entity.id
_entity.type
_entity.pdbx_description
1 polymer ?
#
loop_
_entity_poly.entity_id
_entity_poly.type
_entity_poly.pdbx_seq_one_letter_code
_entity_poly.pdbx_strand_id
1 'polypeptide(L)'
;MSDSPNDPTNPEDPTVGGPNGPSGTGPEPTGAEQDAGSDPVLPGAPVGHLGPDGTTEVTATEAGDRTVTLVDPLDESEVDRISQIDLNQEMQRSYLDYAMSVIVGRALPDVRDGLKPVHRRIVYAMFDGGYRPDRSFSKCAKVVGEVMGTYHPHGDSAIYDAMVRLVQPWSMRYPLILGQGNFGSAGDDGAAAPRYTECKMAPLALELVRDIDQDTVDMTGNYDNTATEPTILPSRFPNLLVNGSSGIAVGMATNIPPHNLREVASAVQWLLSNPEATKPELLEACLERIKGPDFPSGASIVGTKGIEEMYRTGRGSITQRAVVSTEEINGRMALVVTELPYQVNPDNLARKIAELVKIGRIQGIADITDETSGRTGQRLVLTLKRDAVAKVVLNNLYKNTQLQENFSANMLALAGGVPRTLSLDSFVREWTRHQIDVIVRRTRFRLRKAEEQIHIYRGYLKALDALDEVIALIRRSPDADEARTGLMELLEIDEIQANAILSMQLRRLAALERQKIIEEHDRLQALIEEYTAILADPARQREIVSEELGEIVDKYGDDRRTEILPFDSDMSMEDLIPEEDVVVTITRGGYVKRTRTDQYRAQKRGGKGVRGASLRADDVVEHFFTTTTHKWLLFFTNQGRVYRAKGYEIPEAPRDARGQHVANLMAFQPDESIASVLSIDGYNDAQYLVLATRSGLVKKTPMPAFDSNRTGGIIAINLRDIEGSDGIEPDRVIGARAVNSDEHLLLVSRNGQSVRFPAADDVLRPMGRATSGVTGMKFRGDDELLAMAVVTPDTYVVTVTDGGFAKRTSIDEYRVQGRGGLGIRVAKLPDDRGHLVGAAVVEETDEILVVMEKGRVVRSRVAEIPPKGRSTMGVTFAKPDQGDHIILVTTSAESEEDVENAEGPDGAEGIAGAEAPAGAESSEGARSAVETDPVESAETAESDDFVDSAAPDSSAQPDALGSDESDQSPTGDVPNEE
;
A
#
# COMPACT_ATOMS: atom_id res chain seq x y z
N MET A 1 -46.70 -24.73 16.90
CA MET A 1 -48.12 -24.63 17.34
C MET A 1 -48.28 -23.34 18.13
N SER A 2 -49.50 -22.80 18.27
CA SER A 2 -49.81 -21.42 18.72
C SER A 2 -49.07 -20.36 17.88
N ASP A 3 -49.49 -20.02 16.65
CA ASP A 3 -50.77 -19.51 16.14
C ASP A 3 -50.93 -17.96 16.24
N SER A 4 -50.46 -17.26 15.20
CA SER A 4 -51.28 -16.61 14.15
C SER A 4 -52.37 -15.56 14.49
N PRO A 5 -52.76 -14.64 13.56
CA PRO A 5 -52.06 -14.12 12.35
C PRO A 5 -52.34 -12.61 12.00
N ASN A 6 -52.00 -12.21 10.76
CA ASN A 6 -52.56 -11.14 9.90
C ASN A 6 -51.94 -9.72 9.86
N ASP A 7 -51.09 -9.51 8.85
CA ASP A 7 -51.18 -8.39 7.88
C ASP A 7 -52.32 -8.69 6.87
N PRO A 8 -53.04 -7.70 6.29
CA PRO A 8 -52.70 -7.23 4.93
C PRO A 8 -53.05 -5.75 4.61
N THR A 9 -52.24 -5.06 3.79
CA THR A 9 -52.57 -4.64 2.39
C THR A 9 -51.69 -3.52 1.81
N ASN A 10 -51.53 -3.54 0.48
CA ASN A 10 -50.96 -2.48 -0.36
C ASN A 10 -51.78 -2.34 -1.66
N PRO A 11 -52.01 -1.12 -2.19
CA PRO A 11 -52.47 -0.94 -3.58
C PRO A 11 -51.69 0.12 -4.40
N GLU A 12 -51.00 -0.38 -5.43
CA GLU A 12 -50.79 0.09 -6.82
C GLU A 12 -50.77 1.61 -7.23
N ASP A 13 -49.82 1.90 -8.14
CA ASP A 13 -49.59 3.11 -8.95
C ASP A 13 -50.68 3.31 -10.04
N PRO A 14 -50.98 4.53 -10.59
CA PRO A 14 -50.31 4.90 -11.86
C PRO A 14 -50.15 6.42 -12.23
N THR A 15 -49.11 6.70 -13.02
CA THR A 15 -49.06 7.56 -14.25
C THR A 15 -48.90 9.11 -14.29
N VAL A 16 -47.88 9.52 -15.07
CA VAL A 16 -47.84 10.59 -16.13
C VAL A 16 -47.64 12.09 -15.76
N GLY A 17 -46.59 12.70 -16.37
CA GLY A 17 -46.60 14.12 -16.80
C GLY A 17 -45.31 14.96 -16.59
N GLY A 18 -44.57 15.27 -17.66
CA GLY A 18 -43.61 16.41 -17.73
C GLY A 18 -44.06 17.43 -18.81
N PRO A 19 -43.19 18.29 -19.40
CA PRO A 19 -41.76 18.56 -19.16
C PRO A 19 -41.36 20.09 -19.18
N ASN A 20 -40.04 20.41 -19.22
CA ASN A 20 -39.40 21.74 -19.45
C ASN A 20 -39.56 22.80 -18.31
N GLY A 21 -38.65 23.74 -17.99
CA GLY A 21 -37.32 24.17 -18.53
C GLY A 21 -37.37 25.56 -19.22
N PRO A 22 -36.33 26.45 -19.23
CA PRO A 22 -35.03 26.47 -18.50
C PRO A 22 -34.51 27.88 -18.01
N SER A 23 -33.26 27.93 -17.47
CA SER A 23 -32.26 29.05 -17.55
C SER A 23 -32.32 30.36 -16.70
N GLY A 24 -31.11 30.93 -16.41
CA GLY A 24 -30.85 32.31 -15.90
C GLY A 24 -30.21 32.41 -14.49
N THR A 25 -28.89 32.43 -14.20
CA THR A 25 -27.72 33.29 -14.56
C THR A 25 -27.42 34.53 -13.65
N GLY A 26 -26.85 34.29 -12.44
CA GLY A 26 -25.93 35.17 -11.67
C GLY A 26 -26.34 36.60 -11.26
N PRO A 27 -25.43 37.45 -10.71
CA PRO A 27 -24.21 37.17 -9.94
C PRO A 27 -24.17 37.96 -8.57
N GLU A 28 -22.98 38.13 -7.97
CA GLU A 28 -22.71 38.91 -6.73
C GLU A 28 -22.98 40.43 -6.88
N PRO A 29 -23.03 41.23 -5.78
CA PRO A 29 -21.81 41.98 -5.41
C PRO A 29 -21.56 42.36 -3.92
N THR A 30 -20.29 42.68 -3.68
CA THR A 30 -19.57 43.41 -2.60
C THR A 30 -20.26 44.51 -1.75
N GLY A 31 -19.93 44.54 -0.44
CA GLY A 31 -18.96 45.52 0.15
C GLY A 31 -19.41 46.88 0.74
N ALA A 32 -18.71 47.31 1.82
CA ALA A 32 -18.61 48.67 2.42
C ALA A 32 -19.90 49.29 3.05
N GLU A 33 -19.89 50.28 3.97
CA GLU A 33 -18.92 50.83 4.95
C GLU A 33 -19.68 51.63 6.07
N GLN A 34 -18.97 52.10 7.10
CA GLN A 34 -19.17 53.23 8.08
C GLN A 34 -20.48 54.09 7.96
N ASP A 35 -21.13 54.65 9.02
CA ASP A 35 -20.61 55.36 10.21
C ASP A 35 -21.74 55.75 11.25
N ALA A 36 -21.32 56.23 12.45
CA ALA A 36 -21.93 57.21 13.39
C ALA A 36 -23.31 57.05 14.11
N GLY A 37 -23.26 57.09 15.46
CA GLY A 37 -24.29 57.62 16.38
C GLY A 37 -25.22 56.60 17.09
N SER A 38 -25.63 56.74 18.36
CA SER A 38 -25.33 57.75 19.42
C SER A 38 -25.72 57.23 20.83
N ASP A 39 -24.96 57.58 21.88
CA ASP A 39 -25.21 57.22 23.30
C ASP A 39 -26.52 57.81 23.89
N PRO A 40 -27.04 57.23 24.99
CA PRO A 40 -26.75 57.83 26.31
C PRO A 40 -26.34 56.85 27.43
N VAL A 41 -25.47 57.33 28.34
CA VAL A 41 -24.85 56.56 29.44
C VAL A 41 -25.64 56.64 30.76
N LEU A 42 -25.68 55.53 31.52
CA LEU A 42 -25.79 55.53 32.99
C LEU A 42 -24.80 54.51 33.62
N PRO A 43 -24.40 54.67 34.90
CA PRO A 43 -23.05 54.26 35.33
C PRO A 43 -22.97 53.16 36.41
N GLY A 44 -21.78 52.53 36.54
CA GLY A 44 -21.31 52.00 37.83
C GLY A 44 -20.64 50.62 37.82
N ALA A 45 -19.34 50.55 37.48
CA ALA A 45 -18.48 49.40 37.77
C ALA A 45 -17.02 49.87 38.03
N PRO A 46 -16.26 49.24 38.96
CA PRO A 46 -14.87 49.59 39.22
C PRO A 46 -13.91 49.02 38.15
N VAL A 47 -12.77 49.69 37.96
CA VAL A 47 -11.80 49.35 36.92
C VAL A 47 -10.79 48.31 37.43
N GLY A 48 -10.75 47.15 36.77
CA GLY A 48 -9.61 46.22 36.81
C GLY A 48 -8.56 46.58 35.73
N HIS A 49 -7.27 46.41 36.03
CA HIS A 49 -6.19 46.80 35.12
C HIS A 49 -5.82 45.64 34.18
N LEU A 50 -5.73 45.90 32.87
CA LEU A 50 -5.28 44.94 31.87
C LEU A 50 -3.74 44.94 31.77
N GLY A 51 -3.12 43.78 31.94
CA GLY A 51 -1.74 43.53 31.52
C GLY A 51 -1.67 43.20 30.02
N PRO A 52 -0.49 43.31 29.38
CA PRO A 52 -0.29 42.80 28.03
C PRO A 52 -0.48 41.27 27.98
N ASP A 53 -0.84 40.76 26.81
CA ASP A 53 -1.06 39.35 26.45
C ASP A 53 -2.38 38.68 26.91
N GLY A 54 -3.28 39.41 27.59
CA GLY A 54 -4.73 39.18 27.46
C GLY A 54 -5.31 37.87 28.02
N THR A 55 -4.58 37.13 28.85
CA THR A 55 -5.05 35.91 29.52
C THR A 55 -5.36 36.16 31.00
N THR A 56 -6.54 35.74 31.46
CA THR A 56 -6.84 35.62 32.90
C THR A 56 -6.33 34.29 33.42
N GLU A 57 -5.22 34.29 34.16
CA GLU A 57 -4.85 33.14 34.99
C GLU A 57 -5.87 32.96 36.12
N VAL A 58 -6.30 31.72 36.34
CA VAL A 58 -7.09 31.32 37.51
C VAL A 58 -6.32 30.21 38.20
N THR A 59 -5.83 30.47 39.42
CA THR A 59 -4.99 29.52 40.16
C THR A 59 -5.81 28.40 40.78
N ALA A 60 -5.25 27.19 40.83
CA ALA A 60 -5.94 25.97 41.29
C ALA A 60 -6.51 26.03 42.73
N THR A 61 -6.07 26.99 43.55
CA THR A 61 -6.60 27.25 44.90
C THR A 61 -8.05 27.73 44.95
N GLU A 62 -8.61 28.30 43.87
CA GLU A 62 -9.99 28.82 43.88
C GLU A 62 -11.07 27.76 43.56
N ALA A 63 -10.67 26.54 43.20
CA ALA A 63 -11.60 25.45 42.87
C ALA A 63 -12.03 24.61 44.09
N GLY A 64 -11.42 24.80 45.25
CA GLY A 64 -11.53 23.86 46.38
C GLY A 64 -12.71 24.06 47.34
N ASP A 65 -13.24 25.29 47.50
CA ASP A 65 -14.12 25.63 48.62
C ASP A 65 -15.59 25.82 48.23
N ARG A 66 -16.27 24.69 47.94
CA ARG A 66 -17.73 24.61 47.79
C ARG A 66 -18.31 23.37 48.47
N THR A 67 -17.98 23.16 49.73
CA THR A 67 -18.69 22.18 50.58
C THR A 67 -20.10 22.69 50.90
N VAL A 68 -21.11 22.23 50.17
CA VAL A 68 -22.50 22.69 50.36
C VAL A 68 -23.11 22.04 51.60
N THR A 69 -23.04 22.72 52.74
CA THR A 69 -23.76 22.32 53.97
C THR A 69 -25.25 22.66 53.85
N LEU A 70 -26.03 21.72 53.33
CA LEU A 70 -27.49 21.73 53.45
C LEU A 70 -27.91 21.29 54.86
N VAL A 71 -28.31 22.24 55.72
CA VAL A 71 -29.67 22.32 56.33
C VAL A 71 -29.85 23.74 56.85
N ASP A 72 -30.82 24.47 56.30
CA ASP A 72 -31.49 25.61 56.96
C ASP A 72 -33.00 25.25 57.05
N PRO A 73 -33.79 25.82 57.97
CA PRO A 73 -35.14 25.34 58.23
C PRO A 73 -36.09 25.65 57.06
N LEU A 74 -36.84 24.64 56.63
CA LEU A 74 -37.77 24.73 55.50
C LEU A 74 -38.86 25.78 55.76
N ASP A 75 -38.95 26.77 54.87
CA ASP A 75 -40.05 27.74 54.81
C ASP A 75 -41.21 27.15 54.00
N GLU A 76 -42.46 27.33 54.44
CA GLU A 76 -43.64 26.62 53.93
C GLU A 76 -44.13 27.11 52.54
N SER A 77 -43.23 27.70 51.73
CA SER A 77 -43.51 28.27 50.40
C SER A 77 -42.70 27.64 49.25
N GLU A 78 -41.79 26.70 49.51
CA GLU A 78 -40.96 26.06 48.46
C GLU A 78 -41.65 24.92 47.69
N VAL A 79 -42.87 25.17 47.20
CA VAL A 79 -43.56 24.30 46.23
C VAL A 79 -43.94 25.17 45.03
N ASP A 80 -43.48 24.80 43.82
CA ASP A 80 -43.56 25.54 42.54
C ASP A 80 -42.51 26.66 42.27
N ARG A 81 -41.25 26.50 42.73
CA ARG A 81 -40.10 27.27 42.20
C ARG A 81 -39.68 26.81 40.79
N ILE A 82 -40.51 27.09 39.78
CA ILE A 82 -40.19 26.84 38.36
C ILE A 82 -39.17 27.88 37.86
N SER A 83 -37.94 27.45 37.59
CA SER A 83 -36.94 28.27 36.89
C SER A 83 -37.14 28.16 35.38
N GLN A 84 -37.25 29.30 34.68
CA GLN A 84 -37.20 29.33 33.21
C GLN A 84 -35.73 29.36 32.77
N ILE A 85 -35.30 28.30 32.09
CA ILE A 85 -33.96 28.18 31.50
C ILE A 85 -34.08 28.48 30.00
N ASP A 86 -33.14 29.25 29.44
CA ASP A 86 -33.09 29.48 27.99
C ASP A 86 -32.75 28.18 27.24
N LEU A 87 -33.47 27.92 26.15
CA LEU A 87 -33.31 26.69 25.38
C LEU A 87 -31.93 26.58 24.72
N ASN A 88 -31.35 27.69 24.26
CA ASN A 88 -30.02 27.66 23.63
C ASN A 88 -28.94 27.44 24.69
N GLN A 89 -29.06 28.10 25.84
CA GLN A 89 -28.16 27.91 26.97
C GLN A 89 -28.16 26.46 27.48
N GLU A 90 -29.35 25.87 27.67
CA GLU A 90 -29.45 24.48 28.15
C GLU A 90 -29.01 23.48 27.08
N MET A 91 -29.40 23.66 25.82
CA MET A 91 -28.92 22.80 24.72
C MET A 91 -27.40 22.86 24.56
N GLN A 92 -26.78 24.05 24.67
CA GLN A 92 -25.33 24.20 24.64
C GLN A 92 -24.67 23.51 25.84
N ARG A 93 -25.21 23.70 27.04
CA ARG A 93 -24.68 23.09 28.27
C ARG A 93 -24.79 21.56 28.23
N SER A 94 -25.99 21.02 28.08
CA SER A 94 -26.22 19.57 28.05
C SER A 94 -25.45 18.88 26.91
N TYR A 95 -25.27 19.55 25.76
CA TYR A 95 -24.42 19.02 24.68
C TYR A 95 -22.92 19.03 25.05
N LEU A 96 -22.40 20.10 25.68
CA LEU A 96 -21.01 20.17 26.12
C LEU A 96 -20.70 19.17 27.24
N ASP A 97 -21.58 19.05 28.24
CA ASP A 97 -21.43 18.10 29.35
C ASP A 97 -21.41 16.65 28.82
N TYR A 98 -22.31 16.32 27.88
CA TYR A 98 -22.29 15.03 27.17
C TYR A 98 -21.02 14.83 26.33
N ALA A 99 -20.61 15.83 25.55
CA ALA A 99 -19.44 15.75 24.68
C ALA A 99 -18.14 15.52 25.49
N MET A 100 -17.93 16.29 26.57
CA MET A 100 -16.79 16.12 27.46
C MET A 100 -16.80 14.75 28.16
N SER A 101 -17.96 14.30 28.62
CA SER A 101 -18.14 12.96 29.20
C SER A 101 -17.79 11.84 28.21
N VAL A 102 -18.17 11.96 26.93
CA VAL A 102 -17.81 10.99 25.89
C VAL A 102 -16.32 11.06 25.52
N ILE A 103 -15.75 12.26 25.38
CA ILE A 103 -14.35 12.47 24.99
C ILE A 103 -13.39 11.92 26.06
N VAL A 104 -13.57 12.34 27.33
CA VAL A 104 -12.65 12.02 28.43
C VAL A 104 -13.03 10.72 29.14
N GLY A 105 -14.33 10.48 29.35
CA GLY A 105 -14.84 9.37 30.17
C GLY A 105 -15.18 8.08 29.42
N ARG A 106 -15.06 8.02 28.08
CA ARG A 106 -15.50 6.85 27.29
C ARG A 106 -14.67 6.52 26.06
N ALA A 107 -14.50 7.46 25.14
CA ALA A 107 -14.14 7.15 23.76
C ALA A 107 -12.63 7.03 23.49
N LEU A 108 -11.81 7.82 24.20
CA LEU A 108 -10.38 7.96 23.96
C LEU A 108 -9.54 7.23 25.03
N PRO A 109 -8.33 6.74 24.70
CA PRO A 109 -7.37 6.24 25.67
C PRO A 109 -6.58 7.39 26.32
N ASP A 110 -6.05 7.16 27.52
CA ASP A 110 -4.98 8.00 28.09
C ASP A 110 -3.62 7.60 27.52
N VAL A 111 -2.75 8.57 27.25
CA VAL A 111 -1.41 8.33 26.68
C VAL A 111 -0.51 7.46 27.57
N ARG A 112 -0.75 7.41 28.88
CA ARG A 112 0.11 6.78 29.88
C ARG A 112 -0.12 5.27 30.05
N ASP A 113 -1.35 4.78 29.92
CA ASP A 113 -1.66 3.34 29.99
C ASP A 113 -2.33 2.77 28.73
N GLY A 114 -2.76 3.62 27.80
CA GLY A 114 -3.45 3.23 26.57
C GLY A 114 -4.87 2.71 26.76
N LEU A 115 -5.41 2.77 27.98
CA LEU A 115 -6.72 2.21 28.29
C LEU A 115 -7.81 3.28 28.25
N LYS A 116 -8.97 2.85 27.77
CA LYS A 116 -10.25 3.54 27.98
C LYS A 116 -10.79 3.15 29.37
N PRO A 117 -11.66 3.95 30.01
CA PRO A 117 -12.15 3.64 31.36
C PRO A 117 -12.79 2.25 31.50
N VAL A 118 -13.51 1.74 30.50
CA VAL A 118 -14.05 0.37 30.53
C VAL A 118 -12.95 -0.70 30.53
N HIS A 119 -11.88 -0.54 29.73
CA HIS A 119 -10.75 -1.48 29.72
C HIS A 119 -9.97 -1.41 31.05
N ARG A 120 -9.75 -0.20 31.58
CA ARG A 120 -9.08 0.03 32.87
C ARG A 120 -9.83 -0.65 34.01
N ARG A 121 -11.15 -0.48 34.07
CA ARG A 121 -12.02 -1.10 35.08
C ARG A 121 -12.09 -2.62 34.97
N ILE A 122 -12.09 -3.18 33.75
CA ILE A 122 -11.99 -4.64 33.56
C ILE A 122 -10.65 -5.16 34.09
N VAL A 123 -9.52 -4.57 33.68
CA VAL A 123 -8.18 -5.01 34.12
C VAL A 123 -8.02 -4.84 35.64
N TYR A 124 -8.51 -3.74 36.21
CA TYR A 124 -8.44 -3.48 37.66
C TYR A 124 -9.34 -4.42 38.46
N ALA A 125 -10.60 -4.63 38.08
CA ALA A 125 -11.47 -5.59 38.76
C ALA A 125 -10.95 -7.03 38.67
N MET A 126 -10.31 -7.40 37.55
CA MET A 126 -9.64 -8.69 37.43
C MET A 126 -8.42 -8.81 38.35
N PHE A 127 -7.76 -7.70 38.68
CA PHE A 127 -6.73 -7.66 39.72
C PHE A 127 -7.35 -7.70 41.13
N ASP A 128 -8.28 -6.82 41.47
CA ASP A 128 -8.92 -6.74 42.77
C ASP A 128 -9.58 -8.08 43.18
N GLY A 129 -10.45 -8.62 42.31
CA GLY A 129 -11.14 -9.90 42.51
C GLY A 129 -10.28 -11.18 42.41
N GLY A 130 -8.95 -11.05 42.29
CA GLY A 130 -8.02 -12.19 42.41
C GLY A 130 -7.84 -13.08 41.17
N TYR A 131 -8.29 -12.66 39.98
CA TYR A 131 -8.34 -13.46 38.74
C TYR A 131 -6.97 -13.62 38.02
N ARG A 132 -5.92 -13.92 38.78
CA ARG A 132 -4.52 -13.97 38.33
C ARG A 132 -4.24 -15.08 37.31
N PRO A 133 -3.15 -14.97 36.50
CA PRO A 133 -2.78 -15.98 35.49
C PRO A 133 -2.45 -17.37 36.07
N ASP A 134 -1.99 -17.47 37.33
CA ASP A 134 -1.71 -18.74 38.03
C ASP A 134 -2.97 -19.50 38.48
N ARG A 135 -4.15 -18.87 38.40
CA ARG A 135 -5.42 -19.44 38.87
C ARG A 135 -6.17 -20.20 37.77
N SER A 136 -7.19 -20.93 38.19
CA SER A 136 -8.20 -21.49 37.28
C SER A 136 -8.94 -20.38 36.54
N PHE A 137 -9.41 -20.67 35.34
CA PHE A 137 -10.36 -19.80 34.64
C PHE A 137 -11.64 -19.62 35.46
N SER A 138 -12.32 -18.48 35.28
CA SER A 138 -13.55 -18.11 35.99
C SER A 138 -14.61 -17.65 35.00
N LYS A 139 -15.90 -17.97 35.24
CA LYS A 139 -17.00 -17.60 34.34
C LYS A 139 -17.01 -16.09 34.05
N CYS A 140 -17.07 -15.72 32.77
CA CYS A 140 -17.04 -14.31 32.36
C CYS A 140 -18.18 -13.51 32.99
N ALA A 141 -19.36 -14.12 33.15
CA ALA A 141 -20.50 -13.51 33.83
C ALA A 141 -20.22 -13.06 35.28
N LYS A 142 -19.30 -13.73 36.02
CA LYS A 142 -18.89 -13.28 37.35
C LYS A 142 -18.10 -11.97 37.25
N VAL A 143 -17.07 -11.96 36.40
CA VAL A 143 -16.19 -10.80 36.20
C VAL A 143 -16.96 -9.60 35.63
N VAL A 144 -17.85 -9.83 34.66
CA VAL A 144 -18.74 -8.78 34.10
C VAL A 144 -19.67 -8.21 35.19
N GLY A 145 -20.28 -9.06 36.02
CA GLY A 145 -21.13 -8.60 37.13
C GLY A 145 -20.36 -7.81 38.19
N GLU A 146 -19.13 -8.19 38.48
CA GLU A 146 -18.22 -7.52 39.43
C GLU A 146 -17.75 -6.15 38.92
N VAL A 147 -17.33 -6.08 37.64
CA VAL A 147 -17.03 -4.81 36.94
C VAL A 147 -18.26 -3.91 36.92
N MET A 148 -19.44 -4.43 36.58
CA MET A 148 -20.68 -3.66 36.49
C MET A 148 -21.13 -3.11 37.85
N GLY A 149 -21.14 -3.96 38.88
CA GLY A 149 -21.69 -3.65 40.21
C GLY A 149 -20.77 -2.85 41.12
N THR A 150 -19.49 -2.67 40.76
CA THR A 150 -18.51 -1.92 41.58
C THR A 150 -17.92 -0.73 40.83
N TYR A 151 -17.67 -0.86 39.51
CA TYR A 151 -16.82 0.09 38.78
C TYR A 151 -17.49 0.73 37.57
N HIS A 152 -18.31 0.01 36.79
CA HIS A 152 -18.79 0.48 35.48
C HIS A 152 -20.33 0.40 35.37
N PRO A 153 -21.06 1.48 35.73
CA PRO A 153 -22.53 1.48 35.83
C PRO A 153 -23.20 1.62 34.45
N HIS A 154 -22.86 0.72 33.54
CA HIS A 154 -23.37 0.61 32.16
C HIS A 154 -23.71 -0.85 31.86
N GLY A 155 -24.37 -1.12 30.73
CA GLY A 155 -24.85 -2.47 30.38
C GLY A 155 -23.76 -3.54 30.34
N ASP A 156 -24.13 -4.74 30.81
CA ASP A 156 -23.30 -5.95 30.85
C ASP A 156 -22.75 -6.33 29.48
N SER A 157 -23.55 -6.16 28.42
CA SER A 157 -23.14 -6.37 27.02
C SER A 157 -21.91 -5.54 26.64
N ALA A 158 -21.90 -4.24 26.94
CA ALA A 158 -20.78 -3.36 26.60
C ALA A 158 -19.49 -3.72 27.36
N ILE A 159 -19.61 -4.23 28.58
CA ILE A 159 -18.49 -4.73 29.38
C ILE A 159 -18.00 -6.06 28.82
N TYR A 160 -18.90 -6.95 28.43
CA TYR A 160 -18.55 -8.25 27.85
C TYR A 160 -17.94 -8.13 26.45
N ASP A 161 -18.48 -7.30 25.56
CA ASP A 161 -17.93 -7.05 24.22
C ASP A 161 -16.52 -6.45 24.30
N ALA A 162 -16.27 -5.58 25.29
CA ALA A 162 -14.93 -5.09 25.59
C ALA A 162 -14.01 -6.24 26.08
N MET A 163 -14.47 -7.05 27.04
CA MET A 163 -13.73 -8.21 27.55
C MET A 163 -13.38 -9.23 26.46
N VAL A 164 -14.30 -9.50 25.53
CA VAL A 164 -14.09 -10.39 24.38
C VAL A 164 -12.97 -9.86 23.49
N ARG A 165 -12.98 -8.56 23.15
CA ARG A 165 -11.89 -7.93 22.38
C ARG A 165 -10.54 -7.97 23.11
N LEU A 166 -10.54 -7.94 24.44
CA LEU A 166 -9.31 -8.08 25.25
C LEU A 166 -8.73 -9.51 25.25
N VAL A 167 -9.50 -10.51 24.79
CA VAL A 167 -9.07 -11.92 24.60
C VAL A 167 -8.64 -12.22 23.17
N GLN A 168 -9.33 -11.68 22.16
CA GLN A 168 -9.19 -12.07 20.76
C GLN A 168 -7.79 -11.77 20.18
N PRO A 169 -7.02 -12.79 19.75
CA PRO A 169 -5.63 -12.62 19.29
C PRO A 169 -5.49 -12.00 17.89
N TRP A 170 -6.59 -11.87 17.13
CA TRP A 170 -6.65 -11.07 15.90
C TRP A 170 -7.09 -9.61 16.14
N SER A 171 -7.68 -9.32 17.31
CA SER A 171 -8.16 -7.97 17.67
C SER A 171 -7.08 -7.15 18.37
N MET A 172 -6.26 -7.78 19.24
CA MET A 172 -5.13 -7.15 19.93
C MET A 172 -3.82 -7.88 19.68
N ARG A 173 -2.73 -7.11 19.56
CA ARG A 173 -1.37 -7.60 19.26
C ARG A 173 -0.74 -8.38 20.42
N TYR A 174 -1.13 -8.05 21.65
CA TYR A 174 -0.81 -8.77 22.88
C TYR A 174 -2.07 -8.82 23.77
N PRO A 175 -2.85 -9.92 23.76
CA PRO A 175 -4.06 -10.08 24.57
C PRO A 175 -3.83 -9.81 26.06
N LEU A 176 -4.77 -9.10 26.70
CA LEU A 176 -4.69 -8.73 28.12
C LEU A 176 -5.49 -9.71 29.01
N ILE A 177 -6.35 -10.52 28.41
CA ILE A 177 -7.15 -11.54 29.08
C ILE A 177 -6.94 -12.87 28.34
N LEU A 178 -6.81 -13.96 29.07
CA LEU A 178 -6.89 -15.32 28.51
C LEU A 178 -8.32 -15.82 28.66
N GLY A 179 -8.90 -16.31 27.57
CA GLY A 179 -10.24 -16.89 27.53
C GLY A 179 -10.23 -18.40 27.30
N GLN A 180 -11.27 -19.07 27.80
CA GLN A 180 -11.60 -20.47 27.52
C GLN A 180 -13.07 -20.58 27.09
N GLY A 181 -13.33 -21.30 25.99
CA GLY A 181 -14.63 -21.35 25.31
C GLY A 181 -14.65 -20.54 24.01
N ASN A 182 -15.82 -20.37 23.40
CA ASN A 182 -15.97 -19.63 22.13
C ASN A 182 -16.00 -18.11 22.36
N PHE A 183 -14.92 -17.42 21.95
CA PHE A 183 -14.77 -15.96 21.96
C PHE A 183 -14.98 -15.32 20.57
N GLY A 184 -15.66 -16.03 19.67
CA GLY A 184 -15.92 -15.66 18.29
C GLY A 184 -14.80 -16.11 17.34
N SER A 185 -14.92 -15.74 16.07
CA SER A 185 -13.87 -15.89 15.05
C SER A 185 -13.43 -14.52 14.52
N ALA A 186 -12.50 -14.50 13.55
CA ALA A 186 -12.18 -13.28 12.80
C ALA A 186 -13.27 -12.92 11.76
N GLY A 187 -14.18 -13.86 11.48
CA GLY A 187 -15.32 -13.75 10.59
C GLY A 187 -16.56 -13.17 11.27
N ASP A 188 -17.74 -13.67 10.87
CA ASP A 188 -19.03 -13.20 11.38
C ASP A 188 -19.44 -13.82 12.74
N ASP A 189 -18.78 -14.90 13.17
CA ASP A 189 -19.13 -15.62 14.40
C ASP A 189 -18.79 -14.78 15.65
N GLY A 190 -19.83 -14.32 16.33
CA GLY A 190 -19.72 -13.66 17.64
C GLY A 190 -19.35 -14.60 18.78
N ALA A 191 -18.89 -14.03 19.89
CA ALA A 191 -18.61 -14.80 21.11
C ALA A 191 -19.88 -15.44 21.71
N ALA A 192 -19.72 -16.62 22.31
CA ALA A 192 -20.79 -17.23 23.08
C ALA A 192 -21.14 -16.39 24.32
N ALA A 193 -22.36 -16.54 24.84
CA ALA A 193 -22.83 -15.78 26.00
C ALA A 193 -21.93 -15.97 27.25
N PRO A 194 -21.77 -14.95 28.12
CA PRO A 194 -20.80 -14.93 29.23
C PRO A 194 -21.00 -16.00 30.32
N ARG A 195 -22.09 -16.78 30.23
CA ARG A 195 -22.36 -17.97 31.08
C ARG A 195 -21.62 -19.23 30.62
N TYR A 196 -21.19 -19.29 29.35
CA TYR A 196 -20.46 -20.43 28.81
C TYR A 196 -18.94 -20.20 28.84
N THR A 197 -18.50 -19.00 28.43
CA THR A 197 -17.10 -18.59 28.42
C THR A 197 -16.52 -18.36 29.81
N GLU A 198 -15.21 -18.56 29.92
CA GLU A 198 -14.43 -18.32 31.14
C GLU A 198 -13.18 -17.50 30.80
N CYS A 199 -12.66 -16.74 31.78
CA CYS A 199 -11.50 -15.89 31.60
C CYS A 199 -10.60 -15.83 32.85
N LYS A 200 -9.38 -15.33 32.66
CA LYS A 200 -8.44 -14.85 33.68
C LYS A 200 -7.46 -13.84 33.07
N MET A 201 -6.71 -13.10 33.89
CA MET A 201 -5.71 -12.15 33.36
C MET A 201 -4.66 -12.88 32.51
N ALA A 202 -4.21 -12.24 31.42
CA ALA A 202 -3.02 -12.69 30.70
C ALA A 202 -1.74 -12.36 31.52
N PRO A 203 -0.65 -13.14 31.39
CA PRO A 203 0.61 -12.88 32.10
C PRO A 203 1.13 -11.44 31.96
N LEU A 204 1.15 -10.89 30.74
CA LEU A 204 1.58 -9.52 30.48
C LEU A 204 0.67 -8.46 31.12
N ALA A 205 -0.62 -8.75 31.31
CA ALA A 205 -1.56 -7.81 31.93
C ALA A 205 -1.31 -7.59 33.43
N LEU A 206 -0.54 -8.46 34.10
CA LEU A 206 -0.03 -8.16 35.45
C LEU A 206 0.93 -6.97 35.44
N GLU A 207 1.73 -6.80 34.38
CA GLU A 207 2.65 -5.67 34.26
C GLU A 207 1.90 -4.34 34.05
N LEU A 208 0.59 -4.34 33.74
CA LEU A 208 -0.23 -3.13 33.78
C LEU A 208 -0.50 -2.65 35.21
N VAL A 209 -0.64 -3.57 36.16
CA VAL A 209 -1.04 -3.32 37.56
C VAL A 209 0.07 -3.61 38.58
N ARG A 210 1.29 -3.95 38.11
CA ARG A 210 2.49 -4.17 38.95
C ARG A 210 2.76 -2.93 39.80
N ASP A 211 2.96 -3.17 41.09
CA ASP A 211 3.16 -2.18 42.16
C ASP A 211 1.97 -1.25 42.49
N ILE A 212 0.76 -1.47 41.97
CA ILE A 212 -0.40 -0.56 42.17
C ILE A 212 -0.73 -0.28 43.66
N ASP A 213 -0.54 -1.26 44.54
CA ASP A 213 -0.78 -1.17 45.99
C ASP A 213 0.26 -0.30 46.74
N GLN A 214 1.27 0.23 46.05
CA GLN A 214 2.40 0.99 46.61
C GLN A 214 2.31 2.49 46.29
N ASP A 215 1.10 3.07 46.28
CA ASP A 215 0.86 4.51 46.07
C ASP A 215 1.48 5.04 44.76
N THR A 216 1.49 4.21 43.71
CA THR A 216 2.14 4.54 42.42
C THR A 216 1.26 5.34 41.47
N VAL A 217 -0.05 5.39 41.72
CA VAL A 217 -1.07 6.05 40.89
C VAL A 217 -2.19 6.58 41.79
N ASP A 218 -2.91 7.59 41.33
CA ASP A 218 -3.97 8.21 42.12
C ASP A 218 -5.27 7.41 42.05
N MET A 219 -5.80 7.04 43.22
CA MET A 219 -7.10 6.41 43.39
C MET A 219 -8.19 7.48 43.57
N THR A 220 -9.36 7.24 42.99
CA THR A 220 -10.60 8.01 43.20
C THR A 220 -11.69 7.12 43.79
N GLY A 221 -12.71 7.70 44.41
CA GLY A 221 -13.96 6.99 44.66
C GLY A 221 -14.59 6.51 43.34
N ASN A 222 -15.24 5.35 43.39
CA ASN A 222 -16.10 4.85 42.31
C ASN A 222 -17.39 5.67 42.19
N TYR A 223 -18.31 5.28 41.30
CA TYR A 223 -19.50 6.08 40.97
C TYR A 223 -20.48 6.31 42.15
N ASP A 224 -20.43 5.51 43.21
CA ASP A 224 -21.23 5.67 44.44
C ASP A 224 -20.39 5.90 45.72
N ASN A 225 -19.07 6.03 45.57
CA ASN A 225 -18.07 6.17 46.64
C ASN A 225 -18.05 5.02 47.69
N THR A 226 -18.55 3.83 47.34
CA THR A 226 -18.41 2.62 48.19
C THR A 226 -17.08 1.88 48.00
N ALA A 227 -16.40 2.10 46.87
CA ALA A 227 -15.11 1.49 46.51
C ALA A 227 -14.16 2.52 45.89
N THR A 228 -12.89 2.15 45.68
CA THR A 228 -11.87 3.01 45.05
C THR A 228 -11.33 2.41 43.76
N GLU A 229 -11.20 3.23 42.71
CA GLU A 229 -10.63 2.84 41.43
C GLU A 229 -9.43 3.71 41.00
N PRO A 230 -8.46 3.16 40.25
CA PRO A 230 -7.32 3.92 39.76
C PRO A 230 -7.71 4.83 38.60
N THR A 231 -7.30 6.10 38.68
CA THR A 231 -7.45 7.07 37.58
C THR A 231 -6.65 6.65 36.33
N ILE A 232 -5.47 6.04 36.54
CA ILE A 232 -4.54 5.53 35.53
C ILE A 232 -3.85 4.27 36.08
N LEU A 233 -3.42 3.32 35.24
CA LEU A 233 -2.62 2.17 35.69
C LEU A 233 -1.10 2.44 35.68
N PRO A 234 -0.30 1.75 36.53
CA PRO A 234 1.17 1.81 36.49
C PRO A 234 1.78 1.52 35.10
N SER A 235 1.18 0.60 34.34
CA SER A 235 1.46 0.36 32.91
C SER A 235 2.96 0.18 32.58
N ARG A 236 3.60 -0.84 33.17
CA ARG A 236 5.06 -1.07 33.10
C ARG A 236 5.59 -1.43 31.69
N PHE A 237 4.73 -1.45 30.67
CA PHE A 237 5.10 -1.44 29.25
C PHE A 237 4.26 -0.41 28.46
N PRO A 238 4.73 0.08 27.29
CA PRO A 238 4.07 1.14 26.50
C PRO A 238 2.83 0.66 25.73
N ASN A 239 1.82 0.17 26.47
CA ASN A 239 0.63 -0.51 25.98
C ASN A 239 -0.14 0.24 24.87
N LEU A 240 -0.20 1.58 24.87
CA LEU A 240 -0.93 2.33 23.84
C LEU A 240 -0.35 2.17 22.43
N LEU A 241 0.99 2.22 22.30
CA LEU A 241 1.64 1.94 21.01
C LEU A 241 1.60 0.44 20.70
N VAL A 242 1.85 -0.38 21.71
CA VAL A 242 2.00 -1.83 21.59
C VAL A 242 0.69 -2.53 21.13
N ASN A 243 -0.45 -2.21 21.74
CA ASN A 243 -1.76 -2.78 21.38
C ASN A 243 -2.62 -1.89 20.48
N GLY A 244 -2.32 -0.59 20.39
CA GLY A 244 -3.15 0.38 19.65
C GLY A 244 -4.46 0.72 20.34
N SER A 245 -5.29 1.53 19.68
CA SER A 245 -6.66 1.88 20.12
C SER A 245 -7.42 2.57 18.99
N SER A 246 -8.62 2.06 18.67
CA SER A 246 -9.60 2.75 17.82
C SER A 246 -10.80 3.27 18.63
N GLY A 247 -11.38 4.40 18.25
CA GLY A 247 -12.53 4.99 18.96
C GLY A 247 -13.12 6.22 18.28
N ILE A 248 -14.43 6.38 18.39
CA ILE A 248 -15.19 7.54 17.89
C ILE A 248 -15.74 8.28 19.11
N ALA A 249 -15.49 9.59 19.18
CA ALA A 249 -15.97 10.50 20.21
C ALA A 249 -16.88 11.58 19.58
N VAL A 250 -17.30 12.57 20.37
CA VAL A 250 -18.02 13.73 19.82
C VAL A 250 -17.01 14.65 19.10
N GLY A 251 -17.23 14.89 17.80
CA GLY A 251 -16.42 15.78 16.96
C GLY A 251 -15.01 15.29 16.61
N MET A 252 -14.58 14.12 17.10
CA MET A 252 -13.24 13.58 16.88
C MET A 252 -13.22 12.05 16.93
N ALA A 253 -12.14 11.45 16.41
CA ALA A 253 -11.90 10.01 16.48
C ALA A 253 -10.41 9.75 16.77
N THR A 254 -10.09 8.51 17.12
CA THR A 254 -8.73 7.99 17.26
C THR A 254 -8.62 6.64 16.55
N ASN A 255 -7.47 6.37 15.92
CA ASN A 255 -7.15 5.09 15.31
C ASN A 255 -5.62 4.90 15.34
N ILE A 256 -5.12 4.49 16.50
CA ILE A 256 -3.71 4.19 16.76
C ILE A 256 -3.48 2.72 16.41
N PRO A 257 -2.57 2.37 15.49
CA PRO A 257 -2.26 0.97 15.19
C PRO A 257 -1.36 0.34 16.26
N PRO A 258 -1.37 -1.00 16.40
CA PRO A 258 -0.43 -1.75 17.24
C PRO A 258 1.01 -1.73 16.70
N HIS A 259 1.97 -2.04 17.57
CA HIS A 259 3.41 -2.04 17.29
C HIS A 259 4.13 -3.17 18.05
N ASN A 260 5.29 -3.60 17.54
CA ASN A 260 6.08 -4.64 18.19
C ASN A 260 6.69 -4.15 19.51
N LEU A 261 6.56 -4.93 20.59
CA LEU A 261 7.02 -4.57 21.93
C LEU A 261 8.54 -4.32 22.00
N ARG A 262 9.36 -5.10 21.29
CA ARG A 262 10.82 -4.94 21.27
C ARG A 262 11.24 -3.64 20.56
N GLU A 263 10.58 -3.32 19.45
CA GLU A 263 10.84 -2.08 18.69
C GLU A 263 10.46 -0.83 19.49
N VAL A 264 9.28 -0.80 20.13
CA VAL A 264 8.85 0.34 20.97
C VAL A 264 9.73 0.47 22.22
N ALA A 265 10.08 -0.65 22.86
CA ALA A 265 10.99 -0.62 24.00
C ALA A 265 12.39 -0.13 23.62
N SER A 266 12.93 -0.49 22.45
CA SER A 266 14.21 0.02 21.97
C SER A 266 14.25 1.56 21.88
N ALA A 267 13.16 2.19 21.41
CA ALA A 267 13.04 3.64 21.38
C ALA A 267 12.96 4.26 22.80
N VAL A 268 12.27 3.61 23.74
CA VAL A 268 12.26 4.01 25.16
C VAL A 268 13.65 3.90 25.79
N GLN A 269 14.35 2.79 25.59
CA GLN A 269 15.70 2.57 26.14
C GLN A 269 16.69 3.63 25.62
N TRP A 270 16.55 4.04 24.36
CA TRP A 270 17.31 5.16 23.81
C TRP A 270 17.00 6.48 24.52
N LEU A 271 15.73 6.80 24.81
CA LEU A 271 15.36 8.02 25.55
C LEU A 271 15.85 8.00 27.01
N LEU A 272 15.79 6.84 27.69
CA LEU A 272 16.33 6.69 29.05
C LEU A 272 17.84 6.94 29.11
N SER A 273 18.54 6.58 28.03
CA SER A 273 19.98 6.83 27.83
C SER A 273 20.29 8.27 27.40
N ASN A 274 19.36 8.96 26.73
CA ASN A 274 19.52 10.30 26.16
C ASN A 274 18.43 11.25 26.69
N PRO A 275 18.39 11.56 28.00
CA PRO A 275 17.28 12.27 28.64
C PRO A 275 17.08 13.70 28.11
N GLU A 276 18.17 14.38 27.77
CA GLU A 276 18.17 15.77 27.26
C GLU A 276 17.80 15.88 25.77
N ALA A 277 17.55 14.74 25.09
CA ALA A 277 17.22 14.72 23.67
C ALA A 277 16.00 15.59 23.36
N THR A 278 16.14 16.49 22.39
CA THR A 278 15.06 17.35 21.90
C THR A 278 13.97 16.53 21.21
N LYS A 279 12.82 17.15 20.88
CA LYS A 279 11.74 16.46 20.16
C LYS A 279 12.18 15.92 18.79
N PRO A 280 12.89 16.68 17.92
CA PRO A 280 13.39 16.16 16.66
C PRO A 280 14.36 14.99 16.82
N GLU A 281 15.33 15.08 17.75
CA GLU A 281 16.32 14.02 17.97
C GLU A 281 15.65 12.72 18.45
N LEU A 282 14.70 12.82 19.39
CA LEU A 282 13.90 11.66 19.80
C LEU A 282 13.03 11.12 18.66
N LEU A 283 12.49 11.99 17.79
CA LEU A 283 11.65 11.55 16.67
C LEU A 283 12.45 10.74 15.65
N GLU A 284 13.63 11.20 15.21
CA GLU A 284 14.48 10.41 14.32
C GLU A 284 14.95 9.12 15.02
N ALA A 285 15.33 9.17 16.30
CA ALA A 285 15.71 7.97 17.06
C ALA A 285 14.55 6.96 17.23
N CYS A 286 13.30 7.43 17.31
CA CYS A 286 12.13 6.55 17.26
C CYS A 286 11.95 5.94 15.86
N LEU A 287 12.14 6.72 14.78
CA LEU A 287 12.02 6.26 13.39
C LEU A 287 13.07 5.21 13.01
N GLU A 288 14.29 5.31 13.55
CA GLU A 288 15.35 4.29 13.40
C GLU A 288 14.97 2.92 14.00
N ARG A 289 14.09 2.90 15.02
CA ARG A 289 13.87 1.74 15.91
C ARG A 289 12.49 1.11 15.74
N ILE A 290 11.46 1.93 15.51
CA ILE A 290 10.08 1.53 15.29
C ILE A 290 9.81 1.59 13.79
N LYS A 291 9.97 0.46 13.11
CA LYS A 291 9.97 0.37 11.63
C LYS A 291 8.61 0.70 11.02
N GLY A 292 7.55 0.50 11.80
CA GLY A 292 6.17 0.65 11.41
C GLY A 292 5.22 -0.04 12.38
N PRO A 293 3.90 0.03 12.12
CA PRO A 293 2.92 -0.84 12.78
C PRO A 293 3.29 -2.32 12.72
N ASP A 294 2.82 -3.11 13.70
CA ASP A 294 2.92 -4.57 13.70
C ASP A 294 1.57 -5.15 14.11
N PHE A 295 0.81 -5.62 13.12
CA PHE A 295 -0.59 -6.02 13.27
C PHE A 295 -0.70 -7.47 13.75
N PRO A 296 -1.71 -7.80 14.59
CA PRO A 296 -1.93 -9.16 15.09
C PRO A 296 -2.14 -10.19 13.97
N SER A 297 -2.75 -9.77 12.84
CA SER A 297 -3.05 -10.61 11.66
C SER A 297 -1.90 -10.76 10.67
N GLY A 298 -0.70 -10.23 10.96
CA GLY A 298 0.43 -10.24 10.03
C GLY A 298 0.21 -9.25 8.89
N ALA A 299 0.04 -9.78 7.68
CA ALA A 299 -0.06 -9.07 6.40
C ALA A 299 1.20 -8.26 6.04
N SER A 300 1.26 -7.76 4.81
CA SER A 300 2.33 -6.88 4.34
C SER A 300 1.87 -5.42 4.33
N ILE A 301 2.70 -4.49 4.79
CA ILE A 301 2.56 -3.06 4.48
C ILE A 301 3.31 -2.77 3.18
N VAL A 302 2.71 -1.95 2.30
CA VAL A 302 3.29 -1.54 1.01
C VAL A 302 3.82 -0.11 1.10
N GLY A 303 5.12 0.03 1.33
CA GLY A 303 5.82 1.31 1.41
C GLY A 303 5.71 2.05 2.75
N THR A 304 6.65 2.96 2.98
CA THR A 304 6.86 3.62 4.29
C THR A 304 6.26 5.02 4.40
N LYS A 305 5.86 5.67 3.29
CA LYS A 305 5.43 7.08 3.28
C LYS A 305 4.30 7.37 4.29
N GLY A 306 3.26 6.52 4.33
CA GLY A 306 2.14 6.67 5.25
C GLY A 306 2.49 6.39 6.71
N ILE A 307 3.54 5.59 6.96
CA ILE A 307 4.11 5.35 8.29
C ILE A 307 4.84 6.61 8.77
N GLU A 308 5.70 7.20 7.93
CA GLU A 308 6.45 8.40 8.28
C GLU A 308 5.52 9.61 8.50
N GLU A 309 4.52 9.80 7.63
CA GLU A 309 3.50 10.86 7.81
C GLU A 309 2.76 10.69 9.14
N MET A 310 2.35 9.46 9.49
CA MET A 310 1.73 9.13 10.77
C MET A 310 2.64 9.45 11.95
N TYR A 311 3.92 9.05 11.92
CA TYR A 311 4.82 9.27 13.05
C TYR A 311 5.23 10.73 13.23
N ARG A 312 5.39 11.49 12.14
CA ARG A 312 5.76 12.91 12.19
C ARG A 312 4.58 13.84 12.52
N THR A 313 3.38 13.54 12.02
CA THR A 313 2.20 14.45 12.14
C THR A 313 1.10 13.93 13.06
N GLY A 314 1.13 12.64 13.41
CA GLY A 314 0.03 11.94 14.06
C GLY A 314 -1.08 11.46 13.11
N ARG A 315 -0.95 11.59 11.78
CA ARG A 315 -1.92 11.09 10.80
C ARG A 315 -1.26 10.53 9.55
N GLY A 316 -1.79 9.44 9.00
CA GLY A 316 -1.26 8.84 7.77
C GLY A 316 -2.13 7.70 7.24
N SER A 317 -1.98 7.39 5.95
CA SER A 317 -2.69 6.29 5.28
C SER A 317 -1.72 5.16 4.99
N ILE A 318 -1.86 4.03 5.69
CA ILE A 318 -0.96 2.88 5.58
C ILE A 318 -1.62 1.80 4.71
N THR A 319 -1.11 1.59 3.51
CA THR A 319 -1.60 0.54 2.61
C THR A 319 -1.13 -0.83 3.09
N GLN A 320 -2.09 -1.68 3.45
CA GLN A 320 -1.88 -3.08 3.81
C GLN A 320 -2.32 -3.98 2.65
N ARG A 321 -1.66 -5.12 2.50
CA ARG A 321 -1.87 -6.11 1.45
C ARG A 321 -1.86 -7.51 2.05
N ALA A 322 -2.84 -8.32 1.67
CA ALA A 322 -2.93 -9.73 2.05
C ALA A 322 -1.73 -10.53 1.51
N VAL A 323 -1.21 -11.46 2.33
CA VAL A 323 -0.21 -12.43 1.89
C VAL A 323 -0.93 -13.49 1.05
N VAL A 324 -0.54 -13.60 -0.21
CA VAL A 324 -1.13 -14.53 -1.17
C VAL A 324 -0.04 -15.30 -1.88
N SER A 325 -0.07 -16.62 -1.76
CA SER A 325 0.78 -17.54 -2.52
C SER A 325 0.03 -18.07 -3.75
N THR A 326 0.76 -18.71 -4.67
CA THR A 326 0.17 -19.41 -5.82
C THR A 326 0.52 -20.88 -5.72
N GLU A 327 -0.49 -21.74 -5.61
CA GLU A 327 -0.37 -23.19 -5.48
C GLU A 327 -0.98 -23.88 -6.72
N GLU A 328 -0.63 -25.15 -6.97
CA GLU A 328 -1.37 -26.01 -7.90
C GLU A 328 -2.18 -27.04 -7.11
N ILE A 329 -3.51 -26.99 -7.26
CA ILE A 329 -4.46 -27.83 -6.53
C ILE A 329 -5.33 -28.57 -7.56
N ASN A 330 -5.36 -29.90 -7.50
CA ASN A 330 -6.15 -30.77 -8.39
C ASN A 330 -5.95 -30.49 -9.90
N GLY A 331 -4.71 -30.19 -10.31
CA GLY A 331 -4.37 -29.89 -11.72
C GLY A 331 -4.87 -28.52 -12.21
N ARG A 332 -4.99 -27.55 -11.30
CA ARG A 332 -5.32 -26.15 -11.57
C ARG A 332 -4.51 -25.21 -10.67
N MET A 333 -4.14 -24.06 -11.21
CA MET A 333 -3.57 -22.99 -10.38
C MET A 333 -4.64 -22.43 -9.44
N ALA A 334 -4.23 -22.10 -8.21
CA ALA A 334 -5.05 -21.43 -7.21
C ALA A 334 -4.25 -20.29 -6.55
N LEU A 335 -4.94 -19.21 -6.19
CA LEU A 335 -4.40 -18.18 -5.31
C LEU A 335 -4.80 -18.54 -3.87
N VAL A 336 -3.83 -18.67 -2.97
CA VAL A 336 -4.06 -19.06 -1.58
C VAL A 336 -3.71 -17.91 -0.67
N VAL A 337 -4.72 -17.34 -0.01
CA VAL A 337 -4.60 -16.21 0.90
C VAL A 337 -4.37 -16.74 2.31
N THR A 338 -3.20 -16.46 2.89
CA THR A 338 -2.78 -16.97 4.21
C THR A 338 -2.87 -15.92 5.32
N GLU A 339 -2.82 -14.64 4.97
CA GLU A 339 -2.92 -13.54 5.93
C GLU A 339 -3.74 -12.38 5.34
N LEU A 340 -4.55 -11.72 6.17
CA LEU A 340 -5.45 -10.64 5.78
C LEU A 340 -5.09 -9.31 6.46
N PRO A 341 -5.33 -8.16 5.79
CA PRO A 341 -5.20 -6.85 6.41
C PRO A 341 -6.00 -6.74 7.71
N TYR A 342 -5.49 -5.94 8.64
CA TYR A 342 -6.02 -5.80 9.99
C TYR A 342 -7.47 -5.30 9.98
N GLN A 343 -8.33 -5.99 10.72
CA GLN A 343 -9.79 -5.77 10.82
C GLN A 343 -10.60 -6.12 9.54
N VAL A 344 -9.99 -6.75 8.52
CA VAL A 344 -10.74 -7.38 7.41
C VAL A 344 -11.33 -8.70 7.88
N ASN A 345 -12.65 -8.85 7.74
CA ASN A 345 -13.38 -10.07 8.03
C ASN A 345 -13.39 -11.00 6.79
N PRO A 346 -12.98 -12.29 6.91
CA PRO A 346 -12.83 -13.21 5.78
C PRO A 346 -14.15 -13.56 5.10
N ASP A 347 -15.25 -13.74 5.84
CA ASP A 347 -16.56 -14.11 5.29
C ASP A 347 -17.10 -13.02 4.35
N ASN A 348 -17.02 -11.76 4.78
CA ASN A 348 -17.43 -10.61 3.99
C ASN A 348 -16.54 -10.44 2.75
N LEU A 349 -15.23 -10.67 2.89
CA LEU A 349 -14.31 -10.67 1.75
C LEU A 349 -14.63 -11.77 0.74
N ALA A 350 -14.81 -13.02 1.19
CA ALA A 350 -15.15 -14.15 0.32
C ALA A 350 -16.49 -13.92 -0.41
N ARG A 351 -17.53 -13.47 0.32
CA ARG A 351 -18.82 -13.07 -0.28
C ARG A 351 -18.65 -11.93 -1.30
N LYS A 352 -17.77 -10.95 -1.03
CA LYS A 352 -17.55 -9.84 -1.96
C LYS A 352 -16.80 -10.26 -3.22
N ILE A 353 -15.83 -11.17 -3.13
CA ILE A 353 -15.16 -11.77 -4.29
C ILE A 353 -16.20 -12.54 -5.13
N ALA A 354 -17.06 -13.36 -4.49
CA ALA A 354 -18.12 -14.10 -5.18
C ALA A 354 -19.11 -13.19 -5.93
N GLU A 355 -19.52 -12.06 -5.32
CA GLU A 355 -20.36 -11.04 -5.97
C GLU A 355 -19.65 -10.44 -7.21
N LEU A 356 -18.39 -10.03 -7.06
CA LEU A 356 -17.60 -9.40 -8.12
C LEU A 356 -17.33 -10.33 -9.31
N VAL A 357 -17.17 -11.64 -9.04
CA VAL A 357 -17.09 -12.69 -10.07
C VAL A 357 -18.44 -12.89 -10.74
N LYS A 358 -19.54 -12.95 -9.97
CA LYS A 358 -20.90 -13.14 -10.49
C LYS A 358 -21.37 -12.01 -11.42
N ILE A 359 -20.96 -10.77 -11.17
CA ILE A 359 -21.23 -9.63 -12.07
C ILE A 359 -20.19 -9.46 -13.19
N GLY A 360 -19.20 -10.36 -13.31
CA GLY A 360 -18.18 -10.34 -14.35
C GLY A 360 -17.11 -9.25 -14.21
N ARG A 361 -17.08 -8.53 -13.09
CA ARG A 361 -16.11 -7.45 -12.80
C ARG A 361 -14.73 -7.98 -12.38
N ILE A 362 -14.68 -9.17 -11.78
CA ILE A 362 -13.46 -9.98 -11.67
C ILE A 362 -13.64 -11.22 -12.54
N GLN A 363 -12.60 -11.56 -13.29
CA GLN A 363 -12.58 -12.72 -14.19
C GLN A 363 -11.40 -13.64 -13.83
N GLY A 364 -11.38 -14.84 -14.40
CA GLY A 364 -10.32 -15.83 -14.17
C GLY A 364 -10.45 -16.69 -12.90
N ILE A 365 -11.34 -16.36 -11.97
CA ILE A 365 -11.70 -17.24 -10.84
C ILE A 365 -12.72 -18.28 -11.31
N ALA A 366 -12.58 -19.52 -10.84
CA ALA A 366 -13.46 -20.65 -11.11
C ALA A 366 -14.24 -21.10 -9.86
N ASP A 367 -13.61 -21.08 -8.67
CA ASP A 367 -14.22 -21.47 -7.40
C ASP A 367 -13.57 -20.73 -6.21
N ILE A 368 -14.26 -20.69 -5.07
CA ILE A 368 -13.86 -20.00 -3.83
C ILE A 368 -14.15 -20.93 -2.65
N THR A 369 -13.12 -21.33 -1.91
CA THR A 369 -13.21 -22.29 -0.80
C THR A 369 -12.46 -21.74 0.40
N ASP A 370 -13.06 -21.76 1.59
CA ASP A 370 -12.33 -21.47 2.82
C ASP A 370 -11.87 -22.78 3.49
N GLU A 371 -10.55 -22.93 3.63
CA GLU A 371 -9.87 -24.06 4.28
C GLU A 371 -9.27 -23.64 5.64
N THR A 372 -9.75 -22.52 6.20
CA THR A 372 -9.32 -21.98 7.51
C THR A 372 -9.62 -22.96 8.63
N SER A 373 -8.60 -23.24 9.46
CA SER A 373 -8.74 -24.12 10.62
C SER A 373 -7.69 -23.82 11.68
N GLY A 374 -7.91 -24.31 12.91
CA GLY A 374 -6.92 -24.23 13.99
C GLY A 374 -5.60 -24.97 13.73
N ARG A 375 -5.45 -25.68 12.60
CA ARG A 375 -4.19 -26.29 12.14
C ARG A 375 -3.57 -25.64 10.92
N THR A 376 -4.38 -25.06 10.03
CA THR A 376 -3.93 -24.40 8.78
C THR A 376 -3.74 -22.90 8.94
N GLY A 377 -4.29 -22.29 9.99
CA GLY A 377 -4.42 -20.83 10.08
C GLY A 377 -5.54 -20.34 9.16
N GLN A 378 -5.50 -19.06 8.80
CA GLN A 378 -6.32 -18.51 7.71
C GLN A 378 -5.88 -19.12 6.38
N ARG A 379 -6.81 -19.67 5.60
CA ARG A 379 -6.52 -20.26 4.27
C ARG A 379 -7.71 -20.13 3.33
N LEU A 380 -7.88 -18.97 2.71
CA LEU A 380 -8.90 -18.76 1.67
C LEU A 380 -8.31 -19.11 0.29
N VAL A 381 -8.87 -20.12 -0.36
CA VAL A 381 -8.41 -20.67 -1.64
C VAL A 381 -9.30 -20.18 -2.78
N LEU A 382 -8.69 -19.54 -3.78
CA LEU A 382 -9.35 -19.04 -4.98
C LEU A 382 -8.86 -19.85 -6.18
N THR A 383 -9.60 -20.90 -6.54
CA THR A 383 -9.24 -21.78 -7.68
C THR A 383 -9.44 -21.02 -8.99
N LEU A 384 -8.44 -21.04 -9.87
CA LEU A 384 -8.48 -20.32 -11.14
C LEU A 384 -9.08 -21.15 -12.29
N LYS A 385 -9.46 -20.46 -13.37
CA LYS A 385 -9.77 -21.06 -14.67
C LYS A 385 -8.47 -21.46 -15.38
N ARG A 386 -8.53 -22.47 -16.25
CA ARG A 386 -7.37 -23.05 -16.95
C ARG A 386 -6.59 -22.06 -17.83
N ASP A 387 -7.24 -20.98 -18.24
CA ASP A 387 -6.78 -19.90 -19.10
C ASP A 387 -6.37 -18.62 -18.33
N ALA A 388 -6.51 -18.61 -17.00
CA ALA A 388 -6.34 -17.40 -16.19
C ALA A 388 -4.91 -17.23 -15.64
N VAL A 389 -4.29 -16.09 -15.96
CA VAL A 389 -2.96 -15.73 -15.43
C VAL A 389 -3.08 -15.26 -13.97
N ALA A 390 -2.51 -16.02 -13.03
CA ALA A 390 -2.63 -15.79 -11.59
C ALA A 390 -2.27 -14.35 -11.15
N LYS A 391 -1.14 -13.80 -11.62
CA LYS A 391 -0.70 -12.42 -11.30
C LYS A 391 -1.71 -11.35 -11.76
N VAL A 392 -2.43 -11.59 -12.86
CA VAL A 392 -3.47 -10.67 -13.38
C VAL A 392 -4.75 -10.77 -12.55
N VAL A 393 -5.17 -11.97 -12.14
CA VAL A 393 -6.34 -12.15 -11.24
C VAL A 393 -6.06 -11.51 -9.88
N LEU A 394 -4.87 -11.75 -9.30
CA LEU A 394 -4.43 -11.19 -8.04
C LEU A 394 -4.38 -9.65 -8.06
N ASN A 395 -3.83 -9.04 -9.12
CA ASN A 395 -3.82 -7.58 -9.25
C ASN A 395 -5.23 -6.98 -9.41
N ASN A 396 -6.18 -7.71 -10.01
CA ASN A 396 -7.59 -7.27 -10.06
C ASN A 396 -8.29 -7.43 -8.70
N LEU A 397 -7.97 -8.48 -7.93
CA LEU A 397 -8.43 -8.67 -6.56
C LEU A 397 -7.97 -7.52 -5.65
N TYR A 398 -6.67 -7.20 -5.63
CA TYR A 398 -6.12 -6.08 -4.85
C TYR A 398 -6.74 -4.72 -5.24
N LYS A 399 -7.15 -4.52 -6.49
CA LYS A 399 -7.78 -3.26 -6.95
C LYS A 399 -9.29 -3.14 -6.70
N ASN A 400 -9.96 -4.23 -6.28
CA ASN A 400 -11.43 -4.25 -6.15
C ASN A 400 -11.93 -4.86 -4.82
N THR A 401 -11.05 -5.33 -3.93
CA THR A 401 -11.41 -6.07 -2.70
C THR A 401 -10.48 -5.73 -1.55
N GLN A 402 -10.90 -6.04 -0.32
CA GLN A 402 -10.12 -5.82 0.91
C GLN A 402 -8.90 -6.75 1.06
N LEU A 403 -8.50 -7.47 0.00
CA LEU A 403 -7.15 -8.06 -0.10
C LEU A 403 -6.06 -6.98 -0.19
N GLN A 404 -6.41 -5.72 -0.50
CA GLN A 404 -5.57 -4.56 -0.22
C GLN A 404 -6.44 -3.42 0.35
N GLU A 405 -6.08 -2.88 1.50
CA GLU A 405 -6.87 -1.85 2.20
C GLU A 405 -5.96 -0.81 2.89
N ASN A 406 -6.47 0.41 3.07
CA ASN A 406 -5.73 1.52 3.67
C ASN A 406 -6.14 1.74 5.13
N PHE A 407 -5.28 1.34 6.06
CA PHE A 407 -5.46 1.70 7.47
C PHE A 407 -5.22 3.20 7.66
N SER A 408 -6.31 3.92 7.90
CA SER A 408 -6.29 5.38 8.13
C SER A 408 -5.94 5.67 9.59
N ALA A 409 -4.65 5.89 9.86
CA ALA A 409 -4.14 6.14 11.21
C ALA A 409 -4.39 7.59 11.66
N ASN A 410 -4.78 7.75 12.92
CA ASN A 410 -5.02 9.04 13.56
C ASN A 410 -4.67 8.94 15.05
N MET A 411 -3.46 9.38 15.38
CA MET A 411 -2.77 9.19 16.65
C MET A 411 -3.26 10.17 17.72
N LEU A 412 -4.51 10.02 18.14
CA LEU A 412 -5.19 10.93 19.08
C LEU A 412 -5.43 10.25 20.44
N ALA A 413 -4.96 10.88 21.52
CA ALA A 413 -5.09 10.36 22.89
C ALA A 413 -5.32 11.50 23.89
N LEU A 414 -5.74 11.18 25.11
CA LEU A 414 -5.77 12.13 26.23
C LEU A 414 -4.36 12.30 26.79
N ALA A 415 -3.86 13.53 26.81
CA ALA A 415 -2.56 13.90 27.39
C ALA A 415 -2.77 15.05 28.37
N GLY A 416 -2.62 14.76 29.67
CA GLY A 416 -3.03 15.68 30.74
C GLY A 416 -4.54 15.93 30.78
N GLY A 417 -5.35 14.90 30.50
CA GLY A 417 -6.82 15.00 30.41
C GLY A 417 -7.37 15.67 29.14
N VAL A 418 -6.51 16.32 28.34
CA VAL A 418 -6.91 17.03 27.11
C VAL A 418 -6.69 16.13 25.88
N PRO A 419 -7.65 16.00 24.95
CA PRO A 419 -7.44 15.28 23.70
C PRO A 419 -6.40 15.99 22.81
N ARG A 420 -5.37 15.27 22.37
CA ARG A 420 -4.32 15.77 21.48
C ARG A 420 -3.99 14.75 20.41
N THR A 421 -3.78 15.20 19.18
CA THR A 421 -3.01 14.44 18.17
C THR A 421 -1.53 14.54 18.53
N LEU A 422 -0.83 13.41 18.52
CA LEU A 422 0.56 13.29 18.98
C LEU A 422 1.45 12.64 17.92
N SER A 423 2.70 13.10 17.84
CA SER A 423 3.79 12.46 17.11
C SER A 423 4.40 11.29 17.90
N LEU A 424 5.14 10.41 17.23
CA LEU A 424 5.69 9.19 17.84
C LEU A 424 6.59 9.47 19.05
N ASP A 425 7.45 10.49 18.98
CA ASP A 425 8.31 10.94 20.08
C ASP A 425 7.50 11.35 21.33
N SER A 426 6.29 11.89 21.13
CA SER A 426 5.45 12.36 22.22
C SER A 426 4.82 11.18 22.98
N PHE A 427 4.40 10.09 22.32
CA PHE A 427 3.96 8.88 23.03
C PHE A 427 5.09 8.28 23.88
N VAL A 428 6.28 8.12 23.29
CA VAL A 428 7.45 7.57 23.99
C VAL A 428 7.84 8.44 25.18
N ARG A 429 7.83 9.78 25.03
CA ARG A 429 8.19 10.72 26.09
C ARG A 429 7.16 10.81 27.22
N GLU A 430 5.85 10.83 26.91
CA GLU A 430 4.80 10.89 27.93
C GLU A 430 4.71 9.58 28.73
N TRP A 431 4.83 8.41 28.08
CA TRP A 431 4.91 7.13 28.80
C TRP A 431 6.18 7.01 29.65
N THR A 432 7.33 7.46 29.15
CA THR A 432 8.60 7.43 29.91
C THR A 432 8.52 8.34 31.15
N ARG A 433 7.87 9.52 31.03
CA ARG A 433 7.63 10.39 32.21
C ARG A 433 6.73 9.70 33.24
N HIS A 434 5.67 9.01 32.80
CA HIS A 434 4.78 8.24 33.68
C HIS A 434 5.54 7.15 34.44
N GLN A 435 6.44 6.41 33.77
CA GLN A 435 7.26 5.41 34.47
C GLN A 435 8.19 6.02 35.51
N ILE A 436 8.83 7.16 35.23
CA ILE A 436 9.71 7.82 36.19
C ILE A 436 8.91 8.26 37.44
N ASP A 437 7.70 8.80 37.27
CA ASP A 437 6.82 9.13 38.41
C ASP A 437 6.40 7.87 39.18
N VAL A 438 5.96 6.80 38.49
CA VAL A 438 5.64 5.50 39.10
C VAL A 438 6.81 4.95 39.93
N ILE A 439 8.05 4.99 39.43
CA ILE A 439 9.25 4.56 40.16
C ILE A 439 9.54 5.46 41.37
N VAL A 440 9.43 6.78 41.22
CA VAL A 440 9.66 7.74 42.30
C VAL A 440 8.60 7.60 43.40
N ARG A 441 7.32 7.46 43.04
CA ARG A 441 6.21 7.20 43.98
C ARG A 441 6.38 5.86 44.70
N ARG A 442 6.66 4.78 43.96
CA ARG A 442 6.97 3.45 44.52
C ARG A 442 8.11 3.51 45.53
N THR A 443 9.18 4.23 45.20
CA THR A 443 10.36 4.34 46.07
C THR A 443 10.07 5.20 47.30
N ARG A 444 9.29 6.28 47.19
CA ARG A 444 8.79 7.06 48.33
C ARG A 444 7.89 6.23 49.26
N PHE A 445 7.00 5.39 48.71
CA PHE A 445 6.18 4.47 49.50
C PHE A 445 7.05 3.46 50.26
N ARG A 446 8.01 2.82 49.57
CA ARG A 446 8.93 1.83 50.17
C ARG A 446 9.84 2.47 51.23
N LEU A 447 10.35 3.66 50.99
CA LEU A 447 11.10 4.46 51.97
C LEU A 447 10.25 4.74 53.21
N ARG A 448 9.07 5.35 53.05
CA ARG A 448 8.11 5.63 54.14
C ARG A 448 7.78 4.38 54.96
N LYS A 449 7.58 3.22 54.32
CA LYS A 449 7.33 1.95 55.03
C LYS A 449 8.57 1.37 55.71
N ALA A 450 9.77 1.56 55.17
CA ALA A 450 11.00 1.19 55.86
C ALA A 450 11.29 2.11 57.05
N GLU A 451 11.00 3.41 56.94
CA GLU A 451 11.11 4.41 58.03
C GLU A 451 10.12 4.13 59.16
N GLU A 452 8.84 3.91 58.84
CA GLU A 452 7.81 3.47 59.80
C GLU A 452 8.26 2.22 60.57
N GLN A 453 8.87 1.25 59.89
CA GLN A 453 9.33 0.00 60.51
C GLN A 453 10.60 0.19 61.33
N ILE A 454 11.64 0.84 60.80
CA ILE A 454 12.92 0.99 61.52
C ILE A 454 12.76 1.82 62.79
N HIS A 455 11.81 2.77 62.81
CA HIS A 455 11.45 3.54 63.99
C HIS A 455 11.10 2.62 65.16
N ILE A 456 10.28 1.59 64.91
CA ILE A 456 9.93 0.57 65.92
C ILE A 456 11.16 -0.25 66.32
N TYR A 457 11.98 -0.69 65.36
CA TYR A 457 13.19 -1.47 65.65
C TYR A 457 14.24 -0.69 66.46
N ARG A 458 14.41 0.62 66.22
CA ARG A 458 15.24 1.51 67.05
C ARG A 458 14.73 1.61 68.49
N GLY A 459 13.41 1.65 68.67
CA GLY A 459 12.77 1.55 69.99
C GLY A 459 13.04 0.21 70.67
N TYR A 460 12.95 -0.91 69.93
CA TYR A 460 13.27 -2.24 70.43
C TYR A 460 14.74 -2.39 70.84
N LEU A 461 15.69 -1.84 70.07
CA LEU A 461 17.11 -1.87 70.43
C LEU A 461 17.37 -1.11 71.74
N LYS A 462 16.88 0.14 71.86
CA LYS A 462 16.93 0.90 73.12
C LYS A 462 16.38 0.11 74.31
N ALA A 463 15.22 -0.55 74.13
CA ALA A 463 14.58 -1.33 75.19
C ALA A 463 15.31 -2.66 75.53
N LEU A 464 16.05 -3.25 74.58
CA LEU A 464 16.84 -4.46 74.79
C LEU A 464 18.21 -4.18 75.44
N ASP A 465 18.73 -2.97 75.27
CA ASP A 465 19.95 -2.51 75.95
C ASP A 465 19.67 -2.09 77.40
N ALA A 466 18.50 -1.49 77.68
CA ALA A 466 18.03 -1.08 79.02
C ALA A 466 17.01 -2.05 79.66
N LEU A 467 17.08 -3.35 79.33
CA LEU A 467 15.99 -4.31 79.54
C LEU A 467 15.52 -4.46 81.01
N ASP A 468 16.43 -4.54 81.98
CA ASP A 468 16.06 -4.69 83.39
C ASP A 468 15.37 -3.43 83.94
N GLU A 469 15.75 -2.25 83.44
CA GLU A 469 15.19 -0.95 83.84
C GLU A 469 13.80 -0.74 83.24
N VAL A 470 13.62 -1.15 81.97
CA VAL A 470 12.32 -1.24 81.29
C VAL A 470 11.37 -2.18 82.03
N ILE A 471 11.82 -3.38 82.40
CA ILE A 471 11.00 -4.34 83.16
C ILE A 471 10.69 -3.81 84.57
N ALA A 472 11.65 -3.18 85.26
CA ALA A 472 11.43 -2.59 86.57
C ALA A 472 10.44 -1.43 86.54
N LEU A 473 10.48 -0.60 85.50
CA LEU A 473 9.50 0.46 85.26
C LEU A 473 8.10 -0.10 85.01
N ILE A 474 7.94 -0.98 84.01
CA ILE A 474 6.63 -1.56 83.66
C ILE A 474 6.00 -2.29 84.86
N ARG A 475 6.82 -2.92 85.73
CA ARG A 475 6.35 -3.59 86.96
C ARG A 475 6.05 -2.66 88.13
N ARG A 476 6.46 -1.39 88.10
CA ARG A 476 6.16 -0.40 89.16
C ARG A 476 4.95 0.49 88.82
N SER A 477 4.67 0.69 87.53
CA SER A 477 3.54 1.51 87.07
C SER A 477 2.19 0.86 87.44
N PRO A 478 1.16 1.62 87.87
CA PRO A 478 -0.16 1.08 88.19
C PRO A 478 -0.93 0.58 86.95
N ASP A 479 -0.69 1.21 85.80
CA ASP A 479 -1.39 0.96 84.53
C ASP A 479 -0.47 1.17 83.31
N ALA A 480 -1.04 0.97 82.12
CA ALA A 480 -0.34 1.05 80.85
C ALA A 480 -0.10 2.49 80.35
N ASP A 481 -0.82 3.49 80.85
CA ASP A 481 -0.64 4.90 80.47
C ASP A 481 0.53 5.52 81.25
N GLU A 482 0.63 5.24 82.56
CA GLU A 482 1.82 5.57 83.36
C GLU A 482 3.05 4.79 82.89
N ALA A 483 2.90 3.51 82.49
CA ALA A 483 4.00 2.74 81.91
C ALA A 483 4.47 3.32 80.57
N ARG A 484 3.55 3.74 79.69
CA ARG A 484 3.88 4.34 78.39
C ARG A 484 4.62 5.68 78.56
N THR A 485 4.08 6.57 79.38
CA THR A 485 4.70 7.88 79.66
C THR A 485 6.10 7.71 80.26
N GLY A 486 6.25 6.81 81.24
CA GLY A 486 7.56 6.52 81.84
C GLY A 486 8.56 5.91 80.85
N LEU A 487 8.12 5.13 79.86
CA LEU A 487 9.01 4.56 78.85
C LEU A 487 9.50 5.61 77.85
N MET A 488 8.63 6.56 77.48
CA MET A 488 8.98 7.71 76.65
C MET A 488 10.06 8.57 77.32
N GLU A 489 9.91 8.85 78.61
CA GLU A 489 10.91 9.57 79.41
C GLU A 489 12.21 8.77 79.62
N LEU A 490 12.13 7.48 79.96
CA LEU A 490 13.29 6.65 80.29
C LEU A 490 14.20 6.39 79.08
N LEU A 491 13.62 6.15 77.91
CA LEU A 491 14.36 5.72 76.73
C LEU A 491 14.56 6.85 75.70
N GLU A 492 14.00 8.04 75.90
CA GLU A 492 13.91 9.11 74.90
C GLU A 492 13.27 8.59 73.59
N ILE A 493 12.02 8.13 73.69
CA ILE A 493 11.24 7.53 72.59
C ILE A 493 9.84 8.14 72.49
N ASP A 494 9.17 7.96 71.36
CA ASP A 494 7.80 8.43 71.17
C ASP A 494 6.73 7.43 71.66
N GLU A 495 5.47 7.84 71.57
CA GLU A 495 4.32 7.04 72.01
C GLU A 495 4.14 5.76 71.17
N ILE A 496 4.55 5.76 69.90
CA ILE A 496 4.43 4.62 68.99
C ILE A 496 5.45 3.55 69.38
N GLN A 497 6.71 3.94 69.59
CA GLN A 497 7.78 3.08 70.09
C GLN A 497 7.44 2.52 71.48
N ALA A 498 6.95 3.35 72.40
CA ALA A 498 6.57 2.92 73.74
C ALA A 498 5.40 1.90 73.73
N ASN A 499 4.36 2.14 72.92
CA ASN A 499 3.28 1.17 72.70
C ASN A 499 3.78 -0.16 72.10
N ALA A 500 4.72 -0.10 71.16
CA ALA A 500 5.31 -1.30 70.56
C ALA A 500 6.14 -2.10 71.57
N ILE A 501 6.86 -1.45 72.49
CA ILE A 501 7.61 -2.08 73.58
C ILE A 501 6.67 -2.72 74.60
N LEU A 502 5.59 -2.03 75.01
CA LEU A 502 4.54 -2.61 75.87
C LEU A 502 3.86 -3.83 75.23
N SER A 503 3.79 -3.85 73.89
CA SER A 503 3.27 -4.99 73.11
C SER A 503 4.30 -6.12 72.89
N MET A 504 5.54 -5.98 73.39
CA MET A 504 6.60 -6.97 73.14
C MET A 504 6.37 -8.26 73.94
N GLN A 505 6.30 -9.39 73.22
CA GLN A 505 6.18 -10.71 73.82
C GLN A 505 7.52 -11.19 74.37
N LEU A 506 7.55 -11.69 75.62
CA LEU A 506 8.75 -12.14 76.34
C LEU A 506 9.68 -13.09 75.54
N ARG A 507 9.14 -13.87 74.59
CA ARG A 507 9.95 -14.71 73.69
C ARG A 507 10.98 -13.93 72.86
N ARG A 508 10.73 -12.65 72.54
CA ARG A 508 11.65 -11.78 71.79
C ARG A 508 12.92 -11.42 72.57
N LEU A 509 12.96 -11.67 73.88
CA LEU A 509 14.12 -11.45 74.74
C LEU A 509 15.18 -12.57 74.63
N ALA A 510 14.87 -13.68 73.95
CA ALA A 510 15.84 -14.74 73.70
C ALA A 510 16.97 -14.26 72.76
N ALA A 511 18.20 -14.72 72.99
CA ALA A 511 19.39 -14.23 72.27
C ALA A 511 19.26 -14.29 70.72
N LEU A 512 18.65 -15.36 70.18
CA LEU A 512 18.40 -15.50 68.75
C LEU A 512 17.33 -14.53 68.21
N GLU A 513 16.38 -14.10 69.05
CA GLU A 513 15.37 -13.11 68.65
C GLU A 513 15.92 -11.68 68.77
N ARG A 514 16.78 -11.38 69.76
CA ARG A 514 17.57 -10.13 69.79
C ARG A 514 18.46 -10.01 68.56
N GLN A 515 19.13 -11.09 68.15
CA GLN A 515 19.94 -11.12 66.94
C GLN A 515 19.12 -10.77 65.68
N LYS A 516 17.94 -11.38 65.51
CA LYS A 516 17.01 -11.03 64.41
C LYS A 516 16.55 -9.57 64.43
N ILE A 517 16.37 -8.98 65.62
CA ILE A 517 15.97 -7.57 65.77
C ILE A 517 17.09 -6.62 65.30
N ILE A 518 18.36 -7.00 65.51
CA ILE A 518 19.53 -6.28 64.97
C ILE A 518 19.62 -6.47 63.45
N GLU A 519 19.56 -7.72 62.97
CA GLU A 519 19.63 -8.04 61.54
C GLU A 519 18.53 -7.36 60.72
N GLU A 520 17.30 -7.29 61.25
CA GLU A 520 16.18 -6.61 60.62
C GLU A 520 16.31 -5.08 60.69
N HIS A 521 16.84 -4.51 61.78
CA HIS A 521 17.18 -3.10 61.86
C HIS A 521 18.20 -2.71 60.77
N ASP A 522 19.29 -3.48 60.66
CA ASP A 522 20.39 -3.18 59.75
C ASP A 522 19.98 -3.40 58.27
N ARG A 523 19.12 -4.39 58.00
CA ARG A 523 18.46 -4.57 56.70
C ARG A 523 17.57 -3.38 56.34
N LEU A 524 16.77 -2.88 57.28
CA LEU A 524 15.92 -1.70 57.07
C LEU A 524 16.76 -0.43 56.89
N GLN A 525 17.88 -0.29 57.61
CA GLN A 525 18.80 0.84 57.48
C GLN A 525 19.42 0.89 56.07
N ALA A 526 19.92 -0.26 55.58
CA ALA A 526 20.45 -0.38 54.23
C ALA A 526 19.41 -0.06 53.15
N LEU A 527 18.16 -0.51 53.32
CA LEU A 527 17.07 -0.18 52.39
C LEU A 527 16.70 1.30 52.41
N ILE A 528 16.72 1.96 53.56
CA ILE A 528 16.47 3.41 53.66
C ILE A 528 17.57 4.20 52.94
N GLU A 529 18.84 3.78 53.09
CA GLU A 529 19.97 4.37 52.39
C GLU A 529 19.86 4.15 50.86
N GLU A 530 19.51 2.93 50.41
CA GLU A 530 19.26 2.62 49.00
C GLU A 530 18.11 3.45 48.41
N TYR A 531 16.94 3.46 49.05
CA TYR A 531 15.78 4.22 48.56
C TYR A 531 16.03 5.73 48.57
N THR A 532 16.78 6.26 49.54
CA THR A 532 17.18 7.67 49.58
C THR A 532 18.16 8.00 48.45
N ALA A 533 19.13 7.12 48.17
CA ALA A 533 20.04 7.28 47.03
C ALA A 533 19.29 7.24 45.68
N ILE A 534 18.36 6.31 45.49
CA ILE A 534 17.51 6.23 44.29
C ILE A 534 16.68 7.52 44.13
N LEU A 535 16.10 8.06 45.20
CA LEU A 535 15.33 9.31 45.12
C LEU A 535 16.19 10.56 44.88
N ALA A 536 17.47 10.51 45.26
CA ALA A 536 18.42 11.59 45.01
C ALA A 536 19.02 11.58 43.59
N ASP A 537 19.07 10.43 42.90
CA ASP A 537 19.68 10.29 41.57
C ASP A 537 18.66 9.95 40.45
N PRO A 538 18.34 10.93 39.58
CA PRO A 538 17.55 10.70 38.36
C PRO A 538 18.19 9.73 37.35
N ALA A 539 19.50 9.49 37.40
CA ALA A 539 20.14 8.48 36.53
C ALA A 539 19.77 7.06 36.99
N ARG A 540 19.96 6.73 38.28
CA ARG A 540 19.51 5.44 38.85
C ARG A 540 18.00 5.23 38.72
N GLN A 541 17.19 6.28 38.76
CA GLN A 541 15.74 6.18 38.46
C GLN A 541 15.46 5.72 37.03
N ARG A 542 16.17 6.28 36.03
CA ARG A 542 16.06 5.83 34.63
C ARG A 542 16.63 4.44 34.40
N GLU A 543 17.69 4.08 35.12
CA GLU A 543 18.29 2.75 35.10
C GLU A 543 17.30 1.69 35.60
N ILE A 544 16.57 1.93 36.70
CA ILE A 544 15.52 1.02 37.18
C ILE A 544 14.36 0.87 36.19
N VAL A 545 13.96 1.94 35.48
CA VAL A 545 12.97 1.84 34.39
C VAL A 545 13.53 1.02 33.22
N SER A 546 14.82 1.17 32.92
CA SER A 546 15.53 0.44 31.86
C SER A 546 15.63 -1.06 32.16
N GLU A 547 16.05 -1.41 33.39
CA GLU A 547 16.15 -2.77 33.92
C GLU A 547 14.78 -3.47 33.88
N GLU A 548 13.75 -2.91 34.53
CA GLU A 548 12.43 -3.55 34.62
C GLU A 548 11.68 -3.62 33.27
N LEU A 549 11.92 -2.69 32.35
CA LEU A 549 11.41 -2.82 30.97
C LEU A 549 12.15 -3.91 30.19
N GLY A 550 13.46 -4.06 30.42
CA GLY A 550 14.25 -5.16 29.86
C GLY A 550 13.69 -6.53 30.25
N GLU A 551 13.45 -6.76 31.55
CA GLU A 551 12.81 -8.00 32.07
C GLU A 551 11.50 -8.33 31.33
N ILE A 552 10.65 -7.33 31.10
CA ILE A 552 9.35 -7.48 30.44
C ILE A 552 9.53 -7.81 28.95
N VAL A 553 10.50 -7.17 28.27
CA VAL A 553 10.79 -7.39 26.85
C VAL A 553 11.40 -8.77 26.60
N ASP A 554 12.32 -9.22 27.45
CA ASP A 554 12.93 -10.55 27.36
C ASP A 554 11.91 -11.67 27.62
N LYS A 555 10.92 -11.41 28.48
CA LYS A 555 9.90 -12.39 28.90
C LYS A 555 8.67 -12.46 27.97
N TYR A 556 8.27 -11.35 27.35
CA TYR A 556 7.01 -11.25 26.58
C TYR A 556 7.17 -10.66 25.17
N GLY A 557 8.34 -10.14 24.79
CA GLY A 557 8.57 -9.59 23.46
C GLY A 557 8.73 -10.70 22.42
N ASP A 558 7.89 -10.67 21.38
CA ASP A 558 7.94 -11.58 20.22
C ASP A 558 8.52 -10.88 18.98
N ASP A 559 8.74 -11.66 17.92
CA ASP A 559 9.19 -11.15 16.63
C ASP A 559 8.09 -10.35 15.91
N ARG A 560 8.50 -9.55 14.93
CA ARG A 560 7.60 -8.79 14.05
C ARG A 560 6.82 -9.76 13.14
N ARG A 561 5.51 -9.53 13.00
CA ARG A 561 4.60 -10.31 12.15
C ARG A 561 4.35 -9.61 10.82
N THR A 562 4.05 -8.31 10.86
CA THR A 562 3.79 -7.52 9.65
C THR A 562 5.09 -7.19 8.93
N GLU A 563 5.25 -7.75 7.72
CA GLU A 563 6.33 -7.40 6.81
C GLU A 563 6.12 -5.99 6.24
N ILE A 564 7.20 -5.25 6.00
CA ILE A 564 7.16 -3.94 5.36
C ILE A 564 7.88 -4.05 4.02
N LEU A 565 7.12 -4.18 2.95
CA LEU A 565 7.63 -4.22 1.59
C LEU A 565 8.04 -2.80 1.16
N PRO A 566 9.10 -2.65 0.34
CA PRO A 566 9.37 -1.38 -0.34
C PRO A 566 8.15 -0.87 -1.11
N PHE A 567 8.09 0.44 -1.36
CA PHE A 567 7.04 0.99 -2.24
C PHE A 567 7.36 0.63 -3.70
N ASP A 568 6.98 -0.57 -4.09
CA ASP A 568 6.98 -1.03 -5.47
C ASP A 568 5.96 -0.18 -6.25
N SER A 569 6.45 0.69 -7.12
CA SER A 569 5.67 1.80 -7.69
C SER A 569 4.65 1.29 -8.71
N ASP A 570 3.42 1.06 -8.23
CA ASP A 570 2.24 0.65 -9.03
C ASP A 570 2.59 -0.39 -10.12
N MET A 571 3.16 -1.54 -9.68
CA MET A 571 3.71 -2.60 -10.54
C MET A 571 2.90 -2.76 -11.83
N SER A 572 3.50 -2.31 -12.93
CA SER A 572 2.77 -1.89 -14.11
C SER A 572 2.37 -3.10 -14.95
N MET A 573 1.58 -2.88 -16.02
CA MET A 573 1.29 -3.97 -16.97
C MET A 573 2.56 -4.43 -17.71
N GLU A 574 3.53 -3.53 -17.85
CA GLU A 574 4.85 -3.76 -18.45
C GLU A 574 5.63 -4.81 -17.64
N ASP A 575 5.66 -4.68 -16.31
CA ASP A 575 6.29 -5.64 -15.36
C ASP A 575 5.61 -7.03 -15.26
N LEU A 576 4.65 -7.31 -16.14
CA LEU A 576 3.97 -8.60 -16.29
C LEU A 576 4.31 -9.31 -17.62
N ILE A 577 5.00 -8.62 -18.53
CA ILE A 577 5.17 -8.99 -19.94
C ILE A 577 6.68 -9.13 -20.21
N PRO A 578 7.14 -10.16 -20.95
CA PRO A 578 8.55 -10.24 -21.34
C PRO A 578 8.90 -9.15 -22.35
N GLU A 579 10.10 -8.58 -22.25
CA GLU A 579 10.64 -7.79 -23.35
C GLU A 579 11.07 -8.73 -24.49
N GLU A 580 10.34 -8.67 -25.61
CA GLU A 580 10.59 -9.48 -26.81
C GLU A 580 10.67 -8.58 -28.05
N ASP A 581 11.59 -8.91 -28.97
CA ASP A 581 11.68 -8.27 -30.28
C ASP A 581 10.52 -8.69 -31.19
N VAL A 582 9.72 -7.70 -31.60
CA VAL A 582 8.53 -7.88 -32.43
C VAL A 582 8.59 -7.02 -33.70
N VAL A 583 8.08 -7.60 -34.78
CA VAL A 583 7.80 -6.91 -36.04
C VAL A 583 6.39 -6.35 -35.97
N VAL A 584 6.25 -5.02 -36.07
CA VAL A 584 4.97 -4.34 -36.20
C VAL A 584 4.65 -4.12 -37.67
N THR A 585 3.44 -4.52 -38.08
CA THR A 585 2.94 -4.33 -39.45
C THR A 585 1.64 -3.53 -39.39
N ILE A 586 1.54 -2.49 -40.23
CA ILE A 586 0.34 -1.65 -40.41
C ILE A 586 0.00 -1.60 -41.90
N THR A 587 -1.26 -1.89 -42.26
CA THR A 587 -1.76 -1.78 -43.63
C THR A 587 -2.48 -0.46 -43.87
N ARG A 588 -2.53 -0.02 -45.14
CA ARG A 588 -3.31 1.15 -45.58
C ARG A 588 -4.81 1.01 -45.30
N GLY A 589 -5.32 -0.21 -45.25
CA GLY A 589 -6.67 -0.52 -44.75
C GLY A 589 -6.86 -0.28 -43.25
N GLY A 590 -5.87 0.26 -42.54
CA GLY A 590 -5.91 0.57 -41.12
C GLY A 590 -5.70 -0.63 -40.19
N TYR A 591 -5.20 -1.77 -40.67
CA TYR A 591 -5.02 -2.96 -39.83
C TYR A 591 -3.61 -3.02 -39.27
N VAL A 592 -3.48 -3.22 -37.96
CA VAL A 592 -2.21 -3.32 -37.24
C VAL A 592 -2.09 -4.64 -36.47
N LYS A 593 -0.87 -5.18 -36.42
CA LYS A 593 -0.48 -6.32 -35.58
C LYS A 593 0.99 -6.23 -35.18
N ARG A 594 1.34 -6.96 -34.12
CA ARG A 594 2.72 -7.40 -33.84
C ARG A 594 2.85 -8.89 -34.11
N THR A 595 4.04 -9.31 -34.49
CA THR A 595 4.42 -10.71 -34.70
C THR A 595 5.86 -10.87 -34.22
N ARG A 596 6.17 -11.93 -33.46
CA ARG A 596 7.54 -12.19 -32.98
C ARG A 596 8.53 -12.30 -34.15
N THR A 597 9.75 -11.81 -33.94
CA THR A 597 10.77 -11.72 -35.01
C THR A 597 11.26 -13.09 -35.49
N ASP A 598 11.21 -14.12 -34.63
CA ASP A 598 11.51 -15.51 -34.97
C ASP A 598 10.63 -16.07 -36.11
N GLN A 599 9.38 -15.60 -36.26
CA GLN A 599 8.47 -15.98 -37.34
C GLN A 599 8.84 -15.39 -38.72
N TYR A 600 9.85 -14.51 -38.78
CA TYR A 600 10.33 -13.87 -40.02
C TYR A 600 11.70 -14.38 -40.50
N ARG A 601 12.26 -15.40 -39.85
CA ARG A 601 13.60 -15.95 -40.14
C ARG A 601 13.91 -16.17 -41.64
N ALA A 602 15.13 -15.82 -42.02
CA ALA A 602 15.58 -15.84 -43.41
C ALA A 602 15.62 -17.25 -44.04
N GLN A 603 15.46 -17.31 -45.36
CA GLN A 603 15.52 -18.55 -46.14
C GLN A 603 16.79 -18.55 -47.02
N LYS A 604 17.53 -19.67 -47.05
CA LYS A 604 18.84 -19.75 -47.72
C LYS A 604 18.80 -19.32 -49.20
N ARG A 605 19.91 -18.72 -49.64
CA ARG A 605 20.16 -18.19 -50.99
C ARG A 605 19.72 -19.19 -52.08
N GLY A 606 18.68 -18.82 -52.84
CA GLY A 606 18.08 -19.67 -53.88
C GLY A 606 16.58 -19.94 -53.72
N GLY A 607 15.98 -19.64 -52.56
CA GLY A 607 14.52 -19.70 -52.38
C GLY A 607 13.75 -18.73 -53.27
N LYS A 608 12.59 -19.15 -53.79
CA LYS A 608 11.61 -18.21 -54.37
C LYS A 608 11.06 -17.34 -53.24
N GLY A 609 11.17 -16.02 -53.38
CA GLY A 609 10.94 -15.05 -52.30
C GLY A 609 9.65 -15.27 -51.50
N VAL A 610 9.76 -15.14 -50.19
CA VAL A 610 8.68 -15.43 -49.24
C VAL A 610 7.49 -14.49 -49.48
N ARG A 611 6.33 -15.03 -49.86
CA ARG A 611 5.06 -14.27 -49.89
C ARG A 611 4.86 -13.58 -48.53
N GLY A 612 4.49 -12.30 -48.54
CA GLY A 612 4.04 -11.59 -47.34
C GLY A 612 2.76 -12.20 -46.76
N ALA A 613 2.17 -11.52 -45.77
CA ALA A 613 0.87 -11.91 -45.21
C ALA A 613 -0.17 -12.14 -46.32
N SER A 614 -1.13 -13.06 -46.10
CA SER A 614 -2.25 -13.30 -47.03
C SER A 614 -3.30 -12.19 -46.94
N LEU A 615 -2.91 -11.01 -47.40
CA LEU A 615 -3.76 -9.87 -47.63
C LEU A 615 -4.79 -10.19 -48.74
N ARG A 616 -5.90 -9.45 -48.78
CA ARG A 616 -6.73 -9.41 -50.00
C ARG A 616 -5.92 -8.82 -51.15
N ALA A 617 -6.41 -9.00 -52.38
CA ALA A 617 -5.78 -8.45 -53.59
C ALA A 617 -5.57 -6.92 -53.55
N ASP A 618 -6.25 -6.21 -52.63
CA ASP A 618 -6.41 -4.76 -52.60
C ASP A 618 -5.92 -4.09 -51.29
N ASP A 619 -5.31 -4.84 -50.35
CA ASP A 619 -4.80 -4.30 -49.06
C ASP A 619 -3.26 -4.37 -49.03
N VAL A 620 -2.60 -3.30 -48.60
CA VAL A 620 -1.15 -3.09 -48.80
C VAL A 620 -0.50 -2.64 -47.48
N VAL A 621 0.68 -3.18 -47.16
CA VAL A 621 1.47 -2.76 -46.00
C VAL A 621 2.02 -1.35 -46.21
N GLU A 622 1.77 -0.47 -45.25
CA GLU A 622 2.13 0.95 -45.31
C GLU A 622 3.22 1.32 -44.27
N HIS A 623 3.22 0.64 -43.12
CA HIS A 623 4.33 0.69 -42.16
C HIS A 623 4.75 -0.72 -41.75
N PHE A 624 6.06 -0.96 -41.69
CA PHE A 624 6.68 -2.22 -41.30
C PHE A 624 8.01 -1.91 -40.62
N PHE A 625 8.17 -2.28 -39.35
CA PHE A 625 9.37 -1.98 -38.56
C PHE A 625 9.53 -2.95 -37.38
N THR A 626 10.76 -3.11 -36.90
CA THR A 626 11.10 -3.83 -35.67
C THR A 626 11.05 -2.90 -34.45
N THR A 627 10.70 -3.45 -33.29
CA THR A 627 10.60 -2.76 -32.00
C THR A 627 10.52 -3.82 -30.89
N THR A 628 10.73 -3.47 -29.62
CA THR A 628 10.39 -4.39 -28.53
C THR A 628 8.93 -4.24 -28.10
N THR A 629 8.43 -5.19 -27.31
CA THR A 629 7.14 -5.08 -26.60
C THR A 629 7.07 -3.88 -25.63
N HIS A 630 8.21 -3.34 -25.17
CA HIS A 630 8.28 -2.31 -24.13
C HIS A 630 8.48 -0.89 -24.68
N LYS A 631 9.06 -0.72 -25.88
CA LYS A 631 9.16 0.61 -26.51
C LYS A 631 7.78 1.26 -26.72
N TRP A 632 7.75 2.60 -26.63
CA TRP A 632 6.59 3.42 -26.96
C TRP A 632 6.47 3.64 -28.47
N LEU A 633 5.30 3.38 -29.02
CA LEU A 633 4.95 3.67 -30.41
C LEU A 633 4.11 4.95 -30.47
N LEU A 634 4.67 6.01 -31.04
CA LEU A 634 3.99 7.28 -31.28
C LEU A 634 3.40 7.31 -32.69
N PHE A 635 2.07 7.38 -32.77
CA PHE A 635 1.32 7.40 -34.03
C PHE A 635 0.89 8.82 -34.36
N PHE A 636 1.55 9.42 -35.35
CA PHE A 636 1.26 10.76 -35.84
C PHE A 636 0.28 10.70 -37.00
N THR A 637 -0.79 11.49 -36.93
CA THR A 637 -1.89 11.44 -37.90
C THR A 637 -1.81 12.56 -38.95
N ASN A 638 -2.45 12.33 -40.09
CA ASN A 638 -2.63 13.32 -41.16
C ASN A 638 -3.21 14.65 -40.63
N GLN A 639 -4.14 14.60 -39.68
CA GLN A 639 -4.79 15.72 -38.99
C GLN A 639 -3.94 16.34 -37.85
N GLY A 640 -2.67 15.96 -37.71
CA GLY A 640 -1.73 16.64 -36.82
C GLY A 640 -1.94 16.35 -35.34
N ARG A 641 -2.55 15.21 -35.00
CA ARG A 641 -2.60 14.65 -33.64
C ARG A 641 -1.49 13.62 -33.46
N VAL A 642 -1.18 13.30 -32.21
CA VAL A 642 -0.38 12.12 -31.87
C VAL A 642 -1.09 11.30 -30.80
N TYR A 643 -1.08 10.00 -31.02
CA TYR A 643 -1.53 8.96 -30.12
C TYR A 643 -0.32 8.12 -29.72
N ARG A 644 -0.43 7.35 -28.63
CA ARG A 644 0.62 6.41 -28.22
C ARG A 644 0.04 5.06 -27.81
N ALA A 645 0.83 4.02 -28.01
CA ALA A 645 0.64 2.71 -27.39
C ALA A 645 2.01 2.12 -27.05
N LYS A 646 2.09 1.22 -26.08
CA LYS A 646 3.26 0.34 -25.87
C LYS A 646 3.28 -0.76 -26.93
N GLY A 647 4.46 -1.30 -27.24
CA GLY A 647 4.60 -2.44 -28.15
C GLY A 647 3.69 -3.62 -27.80
N TYR A 648 3.50 -3.92 -26.51
CA TYR A 648 2.64 -5.02 -26.03
C TYR A 648 1.14 -4.77 -26.21
N GLU A 649 0.69 -3.52 -26.27
CA GLU A 649 -0.73 -3.16 -26.49
C GLU A 649 -1.16 -3.40 -27.94
N ILE A 650 -0.20 -3.58 -28.85
CA ILE A 650 -0.46 -4.01 -30.21
C ILE A 650 -0.84 -5.51 -30.19
N PRO A 651 -1.97 -5.90 -30.82
CA PRO A 651 -2.42 -7.29 -30.81
C PRO A 651 -1.44 -8.19 -31.53
N GLU A 652 -1.07 -9.28 -30.86
CA GLU A 652 -0.24 -10.33 -31.44
C GLU A 652 -1.06 -11.16 -32.43
N ALA A 653 -0.52 -11.35 -33.64
CA ALA A 653 -1.16 -12.18 -34.65
C ALA A 653 -0.12 -12.90 -35.52
N PRO A 654 -0.42 -14.12 -35.98
CA PRO A 654 0.41 -14.86 -36.95
C PRO A 654 0.76 -14.05 -38.20
N ARG A 655 1.85 -14.43 -38.86
CA ARG A 655 2.40 -13.77 -40.04
C ARG A 655 1.39 -13.60 -41.19
N ASP A 656 0.46 -14.54 -41.37
CA ASP A 656 -0.60 -14.56 -42.38
C ASP A 656 -1.91 -13.87 -41.97
N ALA A 657 -2.19 -13.78 -40.66
CA ALA A 657 -3.38 -13.13 -40.11
C ALA A 657 -3.42 -11.60 -40.34
N ARG A 658 -4.63 -11.01 -40.35
CA ARG A 658 -4.83 -9.59 -40.70
C ARG A 658 -4.45 -8.59 -39.60
N GLY A 659 -4.52 -8.99 -38.33
CA GLY A 659 -4.46 -8.05 -37.20
C GLY A 659 -5.81 -7.35 -36.94
N GLN A 660 -5.79 -6.32 -36.09
CA GLN A 660 -6.98 -5.56 -35.68
C GLN A 660 -7.00 -4.20 -36.36
N HIS A 661 -8.19 -3.65 -36.65
CA HIS A 661 -8.30 -2.28 -37.15
C HIS A 661 -7.88 -1.27 -36.08
N VAL A 662 -7.01 -0.32 -36.45
CA VAL A 662 -6.29 0.58 -35.54
C VAL A 662 -7.19 1.53 -34.76
N ALA A 663 -8.36 1.88 -35.32
CA ALA A 663 -9.38 2.68 -34.63
C ALA A 663 -10.00 1.99 -33.39
N ASN A 664 -9.73 0.69 -33.19
CA ASN A 664 -10.12 -0.02 -31.95
C ASN A 664 -9.08 0.15 -30.82
N LEU A 665 -7.84 0.55 -31.16
CA LEU A 665 -6.76 0.82 -30.21
C LEU A 665 -6.65 2.32 -29.90
N MET A 666 -6.95 3.18 -30.89
CA MET A 666 -6.81 4.62 -30.81
C MET A 666 -8.06 5.34 -31.30
N ALA A 667 -8.57 6.28 -30.50
CA ALA A 667 -9.81 7.01 -30.78
C ALA A 667 -9.60 8.12 -31.85
N PHE A 668 -9.40 7.70 -33.10
CA PHE A 668 -9.29 8.56 -34.27
C PHE A 668 -10.60 9.32 -34.56
N GLN A 669 -10.48 10.49 -35.18
CA GLN A 669 -11.60 11.25 -35.73
C GLN A 669 -12.04 10.68 -37.11
N PRO A 670 -13.21 11.09 -37.63
CA PRO A 670 -13.52 10.91 -39.05
C PRO A 670 -12.39 11.44 -39.95
N ASP A 671 -12.10 10.71 -41.02
CA ASP A 671 -11.07 11.01 -42.02
C ASP A 671 -9.63 11.18 -41.46
N GLU A 672 -9.38 10.65 -40.26
CA GLU A 672 -8.06 10.63 -39.63
C GLU A 672 -7.32 9.32 -39.95
N SER A 673 -6.10 9.45 -40.48
CA SER A 673 -5.22 8.34 -40.86
C SER A 673 -3.83 8.53 -40.26
N ILE A 674 -3.06 7.45 -40.10
CA ILE A 674 -1.65 7.55 -39.73
C ILE A 674 -0.87 8.18 -40.91
N ALA A 675 0.09 9.03 -40.58
CA ALA A 675 1.05 9.63 -41.52
C ALA A 675 2.50 9.25 -41.18
N SER A 676 2.81 8.97 -39.91
CA SER A 676 4.11 8.48 -39.47
C SER A 676 3.97 7.73 -38.15
N VAL A 677 4.74 6.67 -37.97
CA VAL A 677 4.98 6.06 -36.66
C VAL A 677 6.43 6.30 -36.26
N LEU A 678 6.68 6.42 -34.95
CA LEU A 678 8.02 6.51 -34.36
C LEU A 678 8.05 5.57 -33.16
N SER A 679 9.05 4.68 -33.09
CA SER A 679 9.35 3.91 -31.88
C SER A 679 10.40 4.66 -31.07
N ILE A 680 10.21 4.76 -29.75
CA ILE A 680 11.14 5.35 -28.78
C ILE A 680 11.17 4.48 -27.51
N ASP A 681 12.29 4.46 -26.80
CA ASP A 681 12.39 3.89 -25.46
C ASP A 681 11.74 4.82 -24.45
N GLY A 682 12.02 6.13 -24.54
CA GLY A 682 11.47 7.15 -23.67
C GLY A 682 11.39 8.55 -24.29
N TYR A 683 10.73 9.46 -23.58
CA TYR A 683 10.59 10.85 -24.02
C TYR A 683 11.87 11.70 -23.84
N ASN A 684 13.00 11.07 -23.51
CA ASN A 684 14.31 11.70 -23.32
C ASN A 684 15.33 11.32 -24.41
N ASP A 685 15.03 10.34 -25.27
CA ASP A 685 15.95 9.76 -26.26
C ASP A 685 16.45 10.79 -27.28
N ALA A 686 15.65 11.82 -27.54
CA ALA A 686 16.06 13.02 -28.26
C ALA A 686 15.46 14.27 -27.60
N GLN A 687 16.17 15.39 -27.69
CA GLN A 687 15.77 16.67 -27.12
C GLN A 687 14.42 17.16 -27.67
N TYR A 688 14.15 16.91 -28.96
CA TYR A 688 12.97 17.40 -29.65
C TYR A 688 12.35 16.37 -30.59
N LEU A 689 11.06 16.57 -30.88
CA LEU A 689 10.39 16.03 -32.05
C LEU A 689 10.27 17.14 -33.11
N VAL A 690 10.57 16.83 -34.37
CA VAL A 690 10.23 17.66 -35.53
C VAL A 690 9.09 17.02 -36.31
N LEU A 691 8.06 17.80 -36.57
CA LEU A 691 6.94 17.49 -37.48
C LEU A 691 7.10 18.27 -38.78
N ALA A 692 6.72 17.67 -39.91
CA ALA A 692 6.66 18.33 -41.21
C ALA A 692 5.30 18.15 -41.89
N THR A 693 4.88 19.16 -42.65
CA THR A 693 3.60 19.18 -43.37
C THR A 693 3.78 19.25 -44.89
N ARG A 694 2.74 18.87 -45.62
CA ARG A 694 2.67 18.85 -47.09
C ARG A 694 3.00 20.22 -47.70
N SER A 695 2.53 21.31 -47.09
CA SER A 695 2.85 22.69 -47.50
C SER A 695 4.29 23.14 -47.19
N GLY A 696 5.12 22.29 -46.59
CA GLY A 696 6.52 22.56 -46.30
C GLY A 696 6.76 23.33 -45.01
N LEU A 697 5.78 23.41 -44.10
CA LEU A 697 6.01 23.85 -42.74
C LEU A 697 6.73 22.75 -41.96
N VAL A 698 7.63 23.16 -41.06
CA VAL A 698 8.26 22.29 -40.05
C VAL A 698 8.06 22.88 -38.67
N LYS A 699 7.94 22.03 -37.64
CA LYS A 699 7.87 22.46 -36.26
C LYS A 699 8.68 21.58 -35.33
N LYS A 700 9.63 22.17 -34.63
CA LYS A 700 10.34 21.55 -33.51
C LYS A 700 9.60 21.79 -32.18
N THR A 701 9.41 20.73 -31.39
CA THR A 701 8.71 20.74 -30.10
C THR A 701 9.51 19.87 -29.12
N PRO A 702 9.74 20.27 -27.85
CA PRO A 702 10.47 19.43 -26.89
C PRO A 702 9.83 18.05 -26.73
N MET A 703 10.62 16.97 -26.71
CA MET A 703 10.08 15.59 -26.71
C MET A 703 9.19 15.29 -25.48
N PRO A 704 9.54 15.71 -24.24
CA PRO A 704 8.65 15.51 -23.07
C PRO A 704 7.29 16.19 -23.17
N ALA A 705 7.08 17.13 -24.09
CA ALA A 705 5.76 17.72 -24.31
C ALA A 705 4.75 16.72 -24.89
N PHE A 706 5.18 15.53 -25.35
CA PHE A 706 4.31 14.48 -25.88
C PHE A 706 3.99 13.37 -24.86
N ASP A 707 4.59 13.39 -23.67
CA ASP A 707 4.19 12.49 -22.58
C ASP A 707 2.81 12.89 -22.04
N SER A 708 1.84 11.98 -22.14
CA SER A 708 0.44 12.24 -21.77
C SER A 708 -0.41 10.96 -21.77
N ASN A 709 -0.97 10.60 -20.61
CA ASN A 709 -1.86 9.44 -20.43
C ASN A 709 -3.27 9.61 -21.08
N ARG A 710 -3.41 10.46 -22.10
CA ARG A 710 -4.70 10.79 -22.74
C ARG A 710 -4.97 9.85 -23.92
N THR A 711 -5.83 8.84 -23.69
CA THR A 711 -6.26 7.86 -24.70
C THR A 711 -6.89 8.46 -25.96
N GLY A 712 -7.54 9.63 -25.84
CA GLY A 712 -8.06 10.41 -26.98
C GLY A 712 -6.99 11.07 -27.86
N GLY A 713 -5.70 10.86 -27.58
CA GLY A 713 -4.59 11.55 -28.25
C GLY A 713 -4.43 13.01 -27.84
N ILE A 714 -3.40 13.65 -28.37
CA ILE A 714 -3.06 15.06 -28.12
C ILE A 714 -2.76 15.79 -29.43
N ILE A 715 -3.04 17.10 -29.48
CA ILE A 715 -2.67 17.95 -30.63
C ILE A 715 -1.14 17.98 -30.74
N ALA A 716 -0.60 17.60 -31.90
CA ALA A 716 0.83 17.64 -32.18
C ALA A 716 1.23 18.90 -32.96
N ILE A 717 0.39 19.36 -33.90
CA ILE A 717 0.57 20.59 -34.68
C ILE A 717 -0.78 21.21 -35.07
N ASN A 718 -0.89 22.54 -35.07
CA ASN A 718 -2.05 23.23 -35.64
C ASN A 718 -1.83 23.39 -37.14
N LEU A 719 -2.49 22.56 -37.94
CA LEU A 719 -2.49 22.65 -39.39
C LEU A 719 -3.16 23.95 -39.86
N ARG A 720 -2.96 24.31 -41.13
CA ARG A 720 -3.49 25.52 -41.75
C ARG A 720 -4.23 25.17 -43.02
N ASP A 721 -5.19 26.01 -43.40
CA ASP A 721 -5.80 25.95 -44.72
C ASP A 721 -4.78 26.36 -45.79
N ILE A 722 -4.77 25.63 -46.90
CA ILE A 722 -3.88 25.83 -48.05
C ILE A 722 -4.68 25.75 -49.36
N GLU A 723 -4.15 26.37 -50.41
CA GLU A 723 -4.74 26.37 -51.74
C GLU A 723 -4.26 25.12 -52.51
N GLY A 724 -5.14 24.13 -52.63
CA GLY A 724 -4.92 22.86 -53.32
C GLY A 724 -5.54 22.83 -54.73
N SER A 725 -5.49 21.66 -55.39
CA SER A 725 -6.04 21.46 -56.74
C SER A 725 -7.54 21.71 -56.87
N ASP A 726 -8.28 21.41 -55.80
CA ASP A 726 -9.75 21.38 -55.80
C ASP A 726 -10.38 22.46 -54.90
N GLY A 727 -9.56 23.42 -54.43
CA GLY A 727 -9.98 24.54 -53.60
C GLY A 727 -9.13 24.71 -52.34
N ILE A 728 -9.71 25.31 -51.30
CA ILE A 728 -9.06 25.45 -50.00
C ILE A 728 -9.22 24.14 -49.22
N GLU A 729 -8.11 23.47 -48.91
CA GLU A 729 -8.08 22.25 -48.09
C GLU A 729 -7.14 22.41 -46.88
N PRO A 730 -7.33 21.65 -45.78
CA PRO A 730 -6.36 21.64 -44.69
C PRO A 730 -5.04 20.97 -45.12
N ASP A 731 -3.93 21.64 -44.82
CA ASP A 731 -2.57 21.06 -44.84
C ASP A 731 -2.51 19.81 -43.96
N ARG A 732 -1.58 18.89 -44.24
CA ARG A 732 -1.51 17.57 -43.58
C ARG A 732 -0.10 17.26 -43.15
N VAL A 733 0.06 16.53 -42.04
CA VAL A 733 1.37 15.99 -41.63
C VAL A 733 1.82 14.92 -42.63
N ILE A 734 3.09 14.96 -43.03
CA ILE A 734 3.72 13.97 -43.92
C ILE A 734 4.87 13.19 -43.22
N GLY A 735 5.29 13.60 -42.02
CA GLY A 735 6.35 12.92 -41.29
C GLY A 735 6.63 13.52 -39.92
N ALA A 736 7.11 12.65 -39.01
CA ALA A 736 7.63 13.01 -37.70
C ALA A 736 9.01 12.35 -37.48
N ARG A 737 9.95 13.05 -36.85
CA ARG A 737 11.28 12.52 -36.49
C ARG A 737 11.68 13.00 -35.09
N ALA A 738 12.34 12.13 -34.33
CA ALA A 738 13.16 12.53 -33.19
C ALA A 738 14.40 13.30 -33.71
N VAL A 739 14.80 14.39 -33.04
CA VAL A 739 15.87 15.29 -33.50
C VAL A 739 16.57 15.97 -32.32
N ASN A 740 17.90 16.00 -32.34
CA ASN A 740 18.76 16.76 -31.43
C ASN A 740 19.22 18.10 -32.05
N SER A 741 19.66 19.06 -31.22
CA SER A 741 19.95 20.43 -31.65
C SER A 741 21.18 20.59 -32.56
N ASP A 742 22.08 19.63 -32.57
CA ASP A 742 23.30 19.54 -33.38
C ASP A 742 23.08 18.86 -34.75
N GLU A 743 21.98 18.11 -34.92
CA GLU A 743 21.67 17.39 -36.15
C GLU A 743 21.18 18.31 -37.29
N HIS A 744 21.25 17.80 -38.52
CA HIS A 744 20.71 18.48 -39.71
C HIS A 744 19.44 17.78 -40.20
N LEU A 745 18.45 18.56 -40.64
CA LEU A 745 17.25 18.08 -41.33
C LEU A 745 17.46 18.14 -42.84
N LEU A 746 17.00 17.11 -43.57
CA LEU A 746 16.85 17.11 -45.02
C LEU A 746 15.36 17.04 -45.38
N LEU A 747 14.89 18.04 -46.12
CA LEU A 747 13.56 18.07 -46.74
C LEU A 747 13.71 17.77 -48.24
N VAL A 748 12.80 16.96 -48.79
CA VAL A 748 12.74 16.60 -50.21
C VAL A 748 11.33 16.83 -50.77
N SER A 749 11.24 17.47 -51.93
CA SER A 749 9.96 17.76 -52.62
C SER A 749 9.64 16.76 -53.73
N ARG A 750 8.35 16.67 -54.08
CA ARG A 750 7.83 15.81 -55.15
C ARG A 750 8.45 16.12 -56.51
N ASN A 751 8.69 17.40 -56.81
CA ASN A 751 9.38 17.86 -58.02
C ASN A 751 10.91 17.90 -57.85
N GLY A 752 11.45 17.09 -56.93
CA GLY A 752 12.87 16.74 -56.86
C GLY A 752 13.78 17.89 -56.42
N GLN A 753 13.31 18.81 -55.57
CA GLN A 753 14.15 19.81 -54.90
C GLN A 753 14.43 19.38 -53.45
N SER A 754 15.46 19.96 -52.81
CA SER A 754 15.80 19.68 -51.41
C SER A 754 16.42 20.84 -50.65
N VAL A 755 16.16 20.90 -49.34
CA VAL A 755 16.81 21.83 -48.40
C VAL A 755 17.39 21.02 -47.24
N ARG A 756 18.71 21.10 -47.04
CA ARG A 756 19.40 20.63 -45.82
C ARG A 756 19.69 21.84 -44.93
N PHE A 757 19.28 21.83 -43.68
CA PHE A 757 19.53 22.92 -42.71
C PHE A 757 19.67 22.37 -41.28
N PRO A 758 20.42 23.03 -40.38
CA PRO A 758 20.58 22.57 -39.00
C PRO A 758 19.29 22.68 -38.19
N ALA A 759 19.11 21.75 -37.24
CA ALA A 759 17.99 21.74 -36.32
C ALA A 759 18.20 22.63 -35.08
N ALA A 760 19.33 23.35 -34.99
CA ALA A 760 19.70 24.24 -33.89
C ALA A 760 18.62 25.29 -33.53
N ASP A 761 18.59 25.69 -32.26
CA ASP A 761 17.54 26.55 -31.67
C ASP A 761 17.44 27.96 -32.30
N ASP A 762 18.52 28.46 -32.90
CA ASP A 762 18.56 29.74 -33.62
C ASP A 762 17.91 29.66 -35.03
N VAL A 763 18.09 28.53 -35.74
CA VAL A 763 17.56 28.30 -37.09
C VAL A 763 16.13 27.72 -37.06
N LEU A 764 15.86 26.83 -36.10
CA LEU A 764 14.58 26.17 -35.87
C LEU A 764 14.23 26.15 -34.37
N ARG A 765 13.81 27.31 -33.85
CA ARG A 765 13.40 27.47 -32.45
C ARG A 765 12.36 26.42 -32.00
N PRO A 766 12.44 25.92 -30.75
CA PRO A 766 11.38 25.12 -30.15
C PRO A 766 10.07 25.91 -30.05
N MET A 767 8.94 25.23 -30.23
CA MET A 767 7.59 25.81 -30.14
C MET A 767 6.63 24.87 -29.41
N GLY A 768 5.49 25.39 -28.95
CA GLY A 768 4.46 24.60 -28.27
C GLY A 768 3.64 23.70 -29.20
N ARG A 769 3.01 22.67 -28.63
CA ARG A 769 2.10 21.73 -29.33
C ARG A 769 1.00 22.43 -30.15
N ALA A 770 0.28 23.38 -29.56
CA ALA A 770 -0.84 24.09 -30.21
C ALA A 770 -0.38 25.24 -31.13
N THR A 771 0.58 24.98 -32.02
CA THR A 771 1.13 25.96 -32.98
C THR A 771 1.47 25.29 -34.33
N SER A 772 1.53 26.08 -35.41
CA SER A 772 1.74 25.60 -36.80
C SER A 772 3.19 25.51 -37.29
N GLY A 773 4.18 25.87 -36.47
CA GLY A 773 5.59 25.89 -36.90
C GLY A 773 5.94 27.01 -37.89
N VAL A 774 6.96 26.76 -38.71
CA VAL A 774 7.64 27.72 -39.59
C VAL A 774 8.01 27.08 -40.94
N THR A 775 8.05 27.86 -42.03
CA THR A 775 8.36 27.37 -43.39
C THR A 775 9.74 26.70 -43.47
N GLY A 776 9.78 25.37 -43.56
CA GLY A 776 10.99 24.56 -43.70
C GLY A 776 11.55 24.63 -45.12
N MET A 777 10.66 24.54 -46.11
CA MET A 777 10.96 24.61 -47.54
C MET A 777 9.91 25.48 -48.24
N LYS A 778 10.23 26.03 -49.41
CA LYS A 778 9.27 26.70 -50.30
C LYS A 778 9.20 25.97 -51.63
N PHE A 779 8.02 26.04 -52.24
CA PHE A 779 7.70 25.34 -53.48
C PHE A 779 7.45 26.30 -54.65
N ARG A 780 7.26 25.74 -55.85
CA ARG A 780 6.84 26.46 -57.06
C ARG A 780 5.69 25.68 -57.70
N GLY A 781 4.62 26.37 -58.08
CA GLY A 781 3.44 25.73 -58.66
C GLY A 781 2.83 24.72 -57.69
N ASP A 782 2.67 23.50 -58.16
CA ASP A 782 2.08 22.33 -57.52
C ASP A 782 3.08 21.44 -56.74
N ASP A 783 4.34 21.88 -56.58
CA ASP A 783 5.33 21.12 -55.81
C ASP A 783 4.97 21.08 -54.30
N GLU A 784 5.23 19.93 -53.67
CA GLU A 784 4.81 19.61 -52.30
C GLU A 784 5.90 18.86 -51.53
N LEU A 785 5.85 18.85 -50.20
CA LEU A 785 6.81 18.11 -49.40
C LEU A 785 6.52 16.61 -49.46
N LEU A 786 7.48 15.84 -49.99
CA LEU A 786 7.39 14.39 -50.12
C LEU A 786 7.97 13.66 -48.90
N ALA A 787 9.11 14.14 -48.37
CA ALA A 787 9.81 13.48 -47.28
C ALA A 787 10.60 14.43 -46.37
N MET A 788 10.75 14.02 -45.12
CA MET A 788 11.69 14.58 -44.14
C MET A 788 12.55 13.46 -43.56
N ALA A 789 13.86 13.69 -43.51
CA ALA A 789 14.82 12.82 -42.86
C ALA A 789 15.75 13.62 -41.93
N VAL A 790 16.26 12.95 -40.90
CA VAL A 790 17.45 13.40 -40.15
C VAL A 790 18.67 12.99 -40.96
N VAL A 791 19.74 13.78 -40.87
CA VAL A 791 20.97 13.57 -41.64
C VAL A 791 22.05 13.01 -40.73
N THR A 792 22.23 11.69 -40.83
CA THR A 792 23.41 10.98 -40.31
C THR A 792 24.62 11.17 -41.24
N PRO A 793 25.86 11.21 -40.71
CA PRO A 793 27.09 11.11 -41.52
C PRO A 793 27.17 9.82 -42.34
N ASP A 794 28.04 9.80 -43.35
CA ASP A 794 28.42 8.62 -44.16
C ASP A 794 27.28 7.85 -44.88
N THR A 795 26.05 8.35 -44.83
CA THR A 795 24.86 7.77 -45.47
C THR A 795 24.60 8.29 -46.90
N TYR A 796 23.60 7.69 -47.54
CA TYR A 796 23.14 8.06 -48.86
C TYR A 796 21.68 8.53 -48.85
N VAL A 797 21.37 9.51 -49.69
CA VAL A 797 19.98 9.81 -50.09
C VAL A 797 19.62 8.96 -51.29
N VAL A 798 18.60 8.11 -51.15
CA VAL A 798 17.96 7.44 -52.29
C VAL A 798 16.62 8.09 -52.61
N THR A 799 16.36 8.28 -53.90
CA THR A 799 15.08 8.75 -54.44
C THR A 799 14.57 7.83 -55.54
N VAL A 800 13.25 7.62 -55.61
CA VAL A 800 12.58 6.80 -56.63
C VAL A 800 11.48 7.59 -57.33
N THR A 801 11.32 7.42 -58.65
CA THR A 801 10.21 8.00 -59.43
C THR A 801 9.06 7.01 -59.64
N ASP A 802 7.86 7.53 -59.90
CA ASP A 802 6.67 6.76 -60.33
C ASP A 802 6.97 5.75 -61.46
N GLY A 803 7.78 6.16 -62.45
CA GLY A 803 8.22 5.37 -63.59
C GLY A 803 9.36 4.37 -63.31
N GLY A 804 9.80 4.19 -62.06
CA GLY A 804 10.74 3.13 -61.66
C GLY A 804 12.23 3.44 -61.78
N PHE A 805 12.61 4.71 -61.91
CA PHE A 805 14.02 5.10 -61.79
C PHE A 805 14.38 5.35 -60.33
N ALA A 806 15.46 4.75 -59.84
CA ALA A 806 16.02 5.02 -58.52
C ALA A 806 17.44 5.60 -58.62
N LYS A 807 17.84 6.42 -57.65
CA LYS A 807 19.19 7.01 -57.58
C LYS A 807 19.70 7.11 -56.15
N ARG A 808 20.86 6.49 -55.89
CA ARG A 808 21.65 6.63 -54.66
C ARG A 808 22.66 7.77 -54.78
N THR A 809 22.84 8.54 -53.73
CA THR A 809 23.57 9.82 -53.73
C THR A 809 24.22 10.02 -52.36
N SER A 810 25.54 10.27 -52.25
CA SER A 810 26.14 10.57 -50.93
C SER A 810 25.48 11.81 -50.30
N ILE A 811 25.31 11.78 -48.98
CA ILE A 811 24.70 12.87 -48.21
C ILE A 811 25.50 14.20 -48.31
N ASP A 812 26.80 14.15 -48.62
CA ASP A 812 27.67 15.34 -48.71
C ASP A 812 27.43 16.19 -49.96
N GLU A 813 26.89 15.60 -51.03
CA GLU A 813 26.40 16.39 -52.17
C GLU A 813 25.26 17.34 -51.75
N TYR A 814 24.52 17.03 -50.69
CA TYR A 814 23.47 17.89 -50.13
C TYR A 814 24.09 18.94 -49.21
N ARG A 815 24.68 19.98 -49.81
CA ARG A 815 25.21 21.14 -49.07
C ARG A 815 24.16 21.76 -48.13
N VAL A 816 24.61 22.24 -46.98
CA VAL A 816 23.80 23.00 -46.02
C VAL A 816 23.33 24.33 -46.64
N GLN A 817 22.11 24.74 -46.28
CA GLN A 817 21.39 25.91 -46.77
C GLN A 817 20.58 26.55 -45.62
N GLY A 818 20.10 27.77 -45.85
CA GLY A 818 19.11 28.40 -44.97
C GLY A 818 17.73 27.75 -45.14
N ARG A 819 17.01 27.60 -44.02
CA ARG A 819 15.61 27.15 -43.97
C ARG A 819 14.70 28.08 -44.81
N GLY A 820 13.69 27.52 -45.47
CA GLY A 820 12.68 28.27 -46.23
C GLY A 820 13.13 28.71 -47.64
N GLY A 821 14.21 28.11 -48.16
CA GLY A 821 14.61 28.24 -49.56
C GLY A 821 13.81 27.34 -50.51
N LEU A 822 14.00 27.53 -51.81
CA LEU A 822 13.46 26.68 -52.90
C LEU A 822 14.31 25.42 -53.15
N GLY A 823 15.43 25.28 -52.45
CA GLY A 823 16.29 24.10 -52.48
C GLY A 823 17.18 23.94 -53.71
N ILE A 824 17.80 22.75 -53.78
CA ILE A 824 18.69 22.26 -54.84
C ILE A 824 18.18 20.94 -55.38
N ARG A 825 18.40 20.69 -56.68
CA ARG A 825 17.94 19.47 -57.35
C ARG A 825 18.49 18.21 -56.68
N VAL A 826 17.61 17.24 -56.45
CA VAL A 826 17.87 15.93 -55.86
C VAL A 826 18.14 14.90 -56.95
N ALA A 827 17.37 14.99 -58.04
CA ALA A 827 17.49 14.18 -59.25
C ALA A 827 17.28 15.06 -60.49
N LYS A 828 17.62 14.53 -61.68
CA LYS A 828 17.00 15.00 -62.92
C LYS A 828 15.76 14.14 -63.18
N LEU A 829 14.59 14.77 -63.25
CA LEU A 829 13.33 14.13 -63.67
C LEU A 829 13.17 14.24 -65.20
N PRO A 830 12.48 13.29 -65.87
CA PRO A 830 12.19 13.36 -67.29
C PRO A 830 10.78 13.94 -67.53
N ASP A 831 10.65 14.86 -68.48
CA ASP A 831 9.41 15.63 -68.72
C ASP A 831 8.18 14.76 -69.10
N ASP A 832 8.41 13.51 -69.52
CA ASP A 832 7.40 12.53 -69.97
C ASP A 832 7.11 11.42 -68.93
N ARG A 833 7.94 11.28 -67.87
CA ARG A 833 7.86 10.19 -66.86
C ARG A 833 8.25 10.62 -65.44
N GLY A 834 7.65 11.72 -65.02
CA GLY A 834 7.04 11.81 -63.70
C GLY A 834 7.91 12.18 -62.51
N HIS A 835 7.28 12.09 -61.34
CA HIS A 835 7.66 12.77 -60.10
C HIS A 835 8.36 11.81 -59.13
N LEU A 836 8.96 12.36 -58.07
CA LEU A 836 9.41 11.54 -56.95
C LEU A 836 8.21 10.99 -56.16
N VAL A 837 8.22 9.69 -55.90
CA VAL A 837 7.21 8.97 -55.09
C VAL A 837 7.78 8.41 -53.79
N GLY A 838 9.09 8.52 -53.60
CA GLY A 838 9.72 8.34 -52.29
C GLY A 838 11.15 8.88 -52.27
N ALA A 839 11.57 9.31 -51.07
CA ALA A 839 12.93 9.72 -50.77
C ALA A 839 13.28 9.36 -49.33
N ALA A 840 14.44 8.74 -49.12
CA ALA A 840 14.92 8.31 -47.81
C ALA A 840 16.43 8.59 -47.67
N VAL A 841 16.88 8.75 -46.42
CA VAL A 841 18.29 8.61 -46.03
C VAL A 841 18.46 7.16 -45.61
N VAL A 842 19.51 6.51 -46.13
CA VAL A 842 19.76 5.07 -46.01
C VAL A 842 21.26 4.76 -45.95
N GLU A 843 21.60 3.64 -45.34
CA GLU A 843 22.94 3.05 -45.32
C GLU A 843 23.20 2.21 -46.59
N GLU A 844 24.40 1.63 -46.74
CA GLU A 844 24.76 0.79 -47.90
C GLU A 844 24.11 -0.61 -47.83
N THR A 845 23.92 -1.11 -46.60
CA THR A 845 23.32 -2.38 -46.19
C THR A 845 21.80 -2.42 -46.37
N ASP A 846 21.12 -1.28 -46.15
CA ASP A 846 19.67 -1.13 -46.26
C ASP A 846 19.07 -1.75 -47.53
N GLU A 847 17.81 -2.17 -47.44
CA GLU A 847 17.01 -2.60 -48.58
C GLU A 847 15.85 -1.64 -48.85
N ILE A 848 15.58 -1.41 -50.13
CA ILE A 848 14.46 -0.61 -50.61
C ILE A 848 13.37 -1.52 -51.14
N LEU A 849 12.16 -1.28 -50.64
CA LEU A 849 10.93 -1.92 -51.09
C LEU A 849 10.06 -0.89 -51.81
N VAL A 850 9.59 -1.27 -53.00
CA VAL A 850 8.82 -0.44 -53.92
C VAL A 850 7.52 -1.16 -54.27
N VAL A 851 6.38 -0.47 -54.14
CA VAL A 851 5.06 -1.02 -54.43
C VAL A 851 4.44 -0.31 -55.62
N MET A 852 4.00 -1.10 -56.59
CA MET A 852 3.23 -0.63 -57.75
C MET A 852 1.72 -0.62 -57.45
N GLU A 853 0.98 0.24 -58.14
CA GLU A 853 -0.48 0.43 -58.00
C GLU A 853 -1.25 -0.90 -58.07
N LYS A 854 -0.82 -1.81 -58.96
CA LYS A 854 -1.42 -3.15 -59.13
C LYS A 854 -0.89 -4.20 -58.14
N GLY A 855 -0.44 -3.78 -56.96
CA GLY A 855 -0.03 -4.65 -55.85
C GLY A 855 1.31 -5.39 -56.04
N ARG A 856 2.08 -5.08 -57.09
CA ARG A 856 3.38 -5.71 -57.35
C ARG A 856 4.48 -5.05 -56.50
N VAL A 857 5.16 -5.84 -55.68
CA VAL A 857 6.27 -5.40 -54.82
C VAL A 857 7.62 -5.79 -55.44
N VAL A 858 8.60 -4.90 -55.37
CA VAL A 858 10.02 -5.12 -55.72
C VAL A 858 10.89 -4.78 -54.51
N ARG A 859 11.81 -5.66 -54.14
CA ARG A 859 12.80 -5.50 -53.05
C ARG A 859 14.20 -5.67 -53.64
N SER A 860 15.12 -4.78 -53.28
CA SER A 860 16.52 -4.77 -53.75
C SER A 860 17.40 -3.98 -52.77
N ARG A 861 18.68 -4.36 -52.65
CA ARG A 861 19.64 -3.74 -51.72
C ARG A 861 20.06 -2.36 -52.22
N VAL A 862 20.23 -1.40 -51.30
CA VAL A 862 20.67 -0.04 -51.59
C VAL A 862 22.03 -0.04 -52.29
N ALA A 863 22.92 -0.98 -51.93
CA ALA A 863 24.17 -1.29 -52.64
C ALA A 863 24.01 -1.48 -54.16
N GLU A 864 22.93 -2.15 -54.64
CA GLU A 864 22.69 -2.45 -56.06
C GLU A 864 22.37 -1.20 -56.89
N ILE A 865 21.97 -0.10 -56.25
CA ILE A 865 21.79 1.21 -56.89
C ILE A 865 23.15 1.90 -56.90
N PRO A 866 23.85 2.03 -58.05
CA PRO A 866 25.19 2.63 -58.07
C PRO A 866 25.14 4.11 -57.65
N PRO A 867 26.07 4.59 -56.80
CA PRO A 867 26.08 5.97 -56.35
C PRO A 867 26.34 6.92 -57.51
N LYS A 868 25.50 7.94 -57.66
CA LYS A 868 25.59 8.96 -58.71
C LYS A 868 25.25 10.34 -58.16
N GLY A 869 25.94 11.35 -58.68
CA GLY A 869 25.71 12.73 -58.26
C GLY A 869 24.29 13.23 -58.52
N ARG A 870 23.87 14.27 -57.77
CA ARG A 870 22.47 14.75 -57.71
C ARG A 870 21.83 15.01 -59.08
N SER A 871 22.54 15.69 -59.98
CA SER A 871 21.99 16.13 -61.28
C SER A 871 21.92 15.04 -62.36
N THR A 872 21.71 13.78 -61.96
CA THR A 872 21.60 12.61 -62.86
C THR A 872 20.24 11.92 -62.75
N MET A 873 19.93 11.05 -63.72
CA MET A 873 18.66 10.30 -63.81
C MET A 873 18.59 9.06 -62.91
N GLY A 874 19.69 8.63 -62.28
CA GLY A 874 19.76 7.34 -61.57
C GLY A 874 19.96 6.14 -62.49
N VAL A 875 19.27 5.03 -62.19
CA VAL A 875 19.17 3.78 -62.96
C VAL A 875 17.72 3.28 -62.94
N THR A 876 17.33 2.41 -63.89
CA THR A 876 16.07 1.68 -63.80
C THR A 876 16.16 0.65 -62.68
N PHE A 877 15.35 0.81 -61.63
CA PHE A 877 15.29 -0.08 -60.47
C PHE A 877 14.13 -1.06 -60.59
N ALA A 878 12.96 -0.54 -60.97
CA ALA A 878 11.80 -1.32 -61.33
C ALA A 878 11.28 -0.84 -62.69
N LYS A 879 10.44 -1.66 -63.33
CA LYS A 879 9.76 -1.28 -64.57
C LYS A 879 8.28 -1.62 -64.42
N PRO A 880 7.41 -0.63 -64.15
CA PRO A 880 5.98 -0.83 -64.14
C PRO A 880 5.47 -1.36 -65.49
N ASP A 881 4.42 -2.16 -65.45
CA ASP A 881 3.72 -2.63 -66.64
C ASP A 881 2.85 -1.51 -67.25
N GLN A 882 2.26 -1.73 -68.44
CA GLN A 882 1.58 -0.63 -69.14
C GLN A 882 0.34 -0.14 -68.36
N GLY A 883 0.32 1.16 -68.05
CA GLY A 883 -0.72 1.76 -67.21
C GLY A 883 -0.69 1.28 -65.76
N ASP A 884 0.50 0.94 -65.23
CA ASP A 884 0.81 0.70 -63.82
C ASP A 884 1.90 1.71 -63.42
N HIS A 885 1.99 2.06 -62.13
CA HIS A 885 2.98 3.03 -61.64
C HIS A 885 3.35 2.78 -60.17
N ILE A 886 4.48 3.30 -59.70
CA ILE A 886 4.88 3.16 -58.29
C ILE A 886 4.10 4.15 -57.42
N ILE A 887 3.54 3.63 -56.33
CA ILE A 887 2.68 4.36 -55.39
C ILE A 887 3.24 4.44 -53.96
N LEU A 888 4.28 3.66 -53.64
CA LEU A 888 4.92 3.65 -52.32
C LEU A 888 6.38 3.19 -52.41
N VAL A 889 7.22 3.77 -51.56
CA VAL A 889 8.61 3.38 -51.33
C VAL A 889 8.80 3.30 -49.81
N THR A 890 9.45 2.25 -49.32
CA THR A 890 9.86 2.12 -47.92
C THR A 890 11.22 1.43 -47.82
N THR A 891 11.85 1.51 -46.65
CA THR A 891 13.20 1.03 -46.36
C THR A 891 13.17 -0.01 -45.24
N SER A 892 14.09 -0.96 -45.28
CA SER A 892 14.31 -1.96 -44.23
C SER A 892 15.80 -2.06 -43.95
N ALA A 893 16.19 -2.05 -42.67
CA ALA A 893 17.53 -2.42 -42.27
C ALA A 893 17.83 -3.89 -42.61
N GLU A 894 19.11 -4.19 -42.81
CA GLU A 894 19.65 -5.55 -42.91
C GLU A 894 19.82 -6.16 -41.50
N SER A 895 19.59 -7.47 -41.36
CA SER A 895 19.72 -8.19 -40.08
C SER A 895 21.09 -8.84 -39.94
N GLU A 896 21.74 -8.70 -38.79
CA GLU A 896 23.14 -9.11 -38.55
C GLU A 896 23.43 -10.62 -38.76
N GLU A 897 22.40 -11.50 -38.77
CA GLU A 897 22.55 -12.95 -39.07
C GLU A 897 23.20 -13.24 -40.45
N ASP A 898 23.19 -12.31 -41.41
CA ASP A 898 23.75 -12.52 -42.76
C ASP A 898 25.29 -12.40 -42.85
N VAL A 899 25.97 -11.79 -41.85
CA VAL A 899 27.40 -11.39 -41.97
C VAL A 899 28.38 -12.56 -41.78
N GLU A 900 28.13 -13.49 -40.86
CA GLU A 900 29.08 -14.59 -40.55
C GLU A 900 29.28 -15.61 -41.69
N ASN A 901 28.41 -15.62 -42.71
CA ASN A 901 28.40 -16.62 -43.77
C ASN A 901 29.28 -16.26 -44.99
N ALA A 902 30.12 -15.22 -44.89
CA ALA A 902 30.86 -14.65 -46.02
C ALA A 902 32.33 -15.13 -46.18
N GLU A 903 32.99 -15.61 -45.12
CA GLU A 903 34.39 -16.05 -45.17
C GLU A 903 34.53 -17.59 -45.23
N GLY A 904 34.81 -18.11 -46.43
CA GLY A 904 35.19 -19.51 -46.63
C GLY A 904 36.65 -19.63 -47.09
N PRO A 905 37.46 -20.55 -46.53
CA PRO A 905 38.81 -20.80 -47.02
C PRO A 905 38.80 -21.62 -48.33
N ASP A 906 39.64 -21.21 -49.29
CA ASP A 906 39.77 -21.84 -50.61
C ASP A 906 40.57 -23.16 -50.56
N GLY A 907 40.29 -24.15 -51.43
CA GLY A 907 40.70 -25.54 -51.15
C GLY A 907 40.58 -26.66 -52.20
N ALA A 908 40.44 -26.36 -53.50
CA ALA A 908 40.82 -27.15 -54.71
C ALA A 908 40.62 -28.70 -54.86
N GLU A 909 40.30 -29.11 -56.11
CA GLU A 909 40.37 -30.47 -56.75
C GLU A 909 39.32 -31.56 -56.39
N GLY A 910 38.88 -32.41 -57.35
CA GLY A 910 38.17 -33.66 -56.96
C GLY A 910 37.44 -34.65 -57.92
N ILE A 911 37.04 -34.35 -59.16
CA ILE A 911 36.63 -35.34 -60.22
C ILE A 911 35.36 -36.26 -60.01
N ALA A 912 34.32 -36.01 -60.84
CA ALA A 912 33.39 -36.95 -61.53
C ALA A 912 32.30 -37.83 -60.83
N GLY A 913 31.26 -38.19 -61.62
CA GLY A 913 30.16 -39.14 -61.31
C GLY A 913 28.85 -38.47 -60.83
N ALA A 914 27.84 -38.09 -61.63
CA ALA A 914 27.28 -38.58 -62.91
C ALA A 914 26.45 -39.88 -62.84
N GLU A 915 25.15 -39.76 -62.49
CA GLU A 915 24.03 -40.28 -63.31
C GLU A 915 22.63 -39.80 -62.83
N ALA A 916 21.63 -39.94 -63.69
CA ALA A 916 20.19 -39.65 -63.56
C ALA A 916 19.45 -40.39 -64.73
N PRO A 917 18.11 -40.34 -64.94
CA PRO A 917 17.04 -39.65 -64.21
C PRO A 917 15.73 -40.50 -64.03
N ALA A 918 14.63 -39.81 -63.68
CA ALA A 918 13.20 -40.15 -63.95
C ALA A 918 12.55 -41.34 -63.19
N GLY A 919 11.23 -41.31 -62.94
CA GLY A 919 10.24 -40.23 -63.10
C GLY A 919 8.78 -40.72 -63.22
N ALA A 920 7.80 -39.79 -63.14
CA ALA A 920 6.37 -39.97 -63.49
C ALA A 920 5.53 -41.01 -62.68
N GLU A 921 4.20 -40.91 -62.51
CA GLU A 921 3.25 -39.79 -62.70
C GLU A 921 2.00 -39.97 -61.79
N SER A 922 0.93 -39.20 -62.05
CA SER A 922 -0.39 -39.19 -61.38
C SER A 922 -1.23 -40.48 -61.61
N SER A 923 -2.47 -40.70 -61.12
CA SER A 923 -3.56 -39.81 -60.66
C SER A 923 -4.70 -40.55 -59.90
N GLU A 924 -5.41 -39.84 -59.00
CA GLU A 924 -6.85 -39.97 -58.63
C GLU A 924 -7.44 -41.33 -58.12
N GLY A 925 -8.63 -41.33 -57.49
CA GLY A 925 -9.25 -42.57 -56.97
C GLY A 925 -10.68 -42.50 -56.36
N ALA A 926 -10.94 -41.58 -55.43
CA ALA A 926 -12.26 -41.16 -54.88
C ALA A 926 -13.15 -42.15 -54.05
N ARG A 927 -13.78 -41.59 -52.98
CA ARG A 927 -15.05 -42.00 -52.30
C ARG A 927 -14.99 -43.30 -51.47
N SER A 928 -15.69 -43.56 -50.35
CA SER A 928 -16.85 -43.02 -49.57
C SER A 928 -17.66 -44.27 -49.14
N ALA A 929 -18.27 -44.46 -47.97
CA ALA A 929 -18.25 -43.81 -46.64
C ALA A 929 -19.07 -44.69 -45.64
N VAL A 930 -19.19 -44.24 -44.37
CA VAL A 930 -20.26 -44.57 -43.37
C VAL A 930 -20.19 -45.92 -42.62
N GLU A 931 -20.26 -45.80 -41.28
CA GLU A 931 -20.88 -46.63 -40.19
C GLU A 931 -21.04 -48.18 -40.38
N THR A 932 -20.91 -49.05 -39.36
CA THR A 932 -21.46 -49.00 -37.98
C THR A 932 -20.71 -49.91 -36.97
N ASP A 933 -20.76 -49.55 -35.67
CA ASP A 933 -20.64 -50.44 -34.48
C ASP A 933 -21.81 -51.47 -34.39
N PRO A 934 -21.91 -52.47 -33.45
CA PRO A 934 -21.36 -52.53 -32.09
C PRO A 934 -20.96 -53.94 -31.51
N VAL A 935 -20.80 -53.99 -30.16
CA VAL A 935 -21.05 -55.10 -29.19
C VAL A 935 -19.84 -55.72 -28.45
N GLU A 936 -19.80 -55.47 -27.13
CA GLU A 936 -19.61 -56.36 -25.95
C GLU A 936 -18.94 -57.77 -26.08
N SER A 937 -18.28 -58.36 -25.07
CA SER A 937 -17.88 -57.98 -23.68
C SER A 937 -16.94 -59.03 -23.04
N ALA A 938 -16.29 -58.69 -21.91
CA ALA A 938 -15.84 -59.57 -20.78
C ALA A 938 -14.85 -60.74 -21.07
N GLU A 939 -14.12 -61.36 -20.12
CA GLU A 939 -13.52 -61.03 -18.79
C GLU A 939 -12.48 -62.14 -18.45
N THR A 940 -11.67 -61.99 -17.38
CA THR A 940 -10.76 -63.02 -16.76
C THR A 940 -9.55 -63.53 -17.58
N ALA A 941 -8.47 -64.11 -17.02
CA ALA A 941 -7.77 -63.95 -15.73
C ALA A 941 -6.40 -64.69 -15.74
N GLU A 942 -5.57 -64.46 -14.70
CA GLU A 942 -4.46 -65.30 -14.16
C GLU A 942 -3.11 -65.52 -14.90
N SER A 943 -2.02 -65.29 -14.13
CA SER A 943 -0.64 -65.90 -14.03
C SER A 943 0.08 -66.56 -15.25
N ASP A 944 1.42 -66.52 -15.38
CA ASP A 944 2.45 -66.93 -14.39
C ASP A 944 3.91 -66.40 -14.65
N ASP A 945 4.79 -66.67 -13.68
CA ASP A 945 6.24 -66.39 -13.48
C ASP A 945 7.26 -66.36 -14.65
N PHE A 946 8.35 -65.60 -14.46
CA PHE A 946 9.74 -66.16 -14.49
C PHE A 946 10.80 -65.35 -13.69
N VAL A 947 11.96 -65.97 -13.43
CA VAL A 947 13.01 -65.62 -12.43
C VAL A 947 14.38 -65.39 -13.15
N ASP A 948 15.51 -64.88 -12.61
CA ASP A 948 16.10 -64.83 -11.26
C ASP A 948 17.24 -63.76 -11.12
N SER A 949 17.83 -63.61 -9.91
CA SER A 949 19.15 -63.04 -9.57
C SER A 949 19.26 -61.50 -9.40
N ALA A 950 20.09 -60.92 -8.50
CA ALA A 950 20.92 -61.43 -7.39
C ALA A 950 21.26 -60.30 -6.36
N ALA A 951 22.02 -60.63 -5.31
CA ALA A 951 22.47 -59.77 -4.18
C ALA A 951 23.91 -60.16 -3.74
N PRO A 952 24.50 -59.82 -2.56
CA PRO A 952 24.06 -59.03 -1.37
C PRO A 952 24.90 -57.72 -1.22
N ASP A 953 25.23 -57.05 -0.09
CA ASP A 953 25.16 -57.22 1.39
C ASP A 953 25.38 -55.82 2.06
N SER A 954 25.38 -55.50 3.37
CA SER A 954 25.19 -56.22 4.66
C SER A 954 24.93 -55.23 5.82
N SER A 955 24.23 -55.65 6.89
CA SER A 955 24.30 -55.15 8.30
C SER A 955 23.95 -53.66 8.65
N ALA A 956 23.40 -53.30 9.83
CA ALA A 956 22.72 -54.05 10.91
C ALA A 956 21.98 -53.07 11.89
N GLN A 957 21.04 -53.60 12.71
CA GLN A 957 20.46 -52.97 13.92
C GLN A 957 20.88 -53.74 15.19
N PRO A 958 20.57 -53.23 16.40
CA PRO A 958 19.72 -54.04 17.31
C PRO A 958 18.77 -53.26 18.27
N ASP A 959 17.59 -53.85 18.54
CA ASP A 959 16.96 -54.23 19.83
C ASP A 959 17.08 -53.37 21.12
N ALA A 960 16.13 -53.36 22.10
CA ALA A 960 14.72 -53.82 22.24
C ALA A 960 14.16 -53.37 23.64
N LEU A 961 13.03 -53.98 24.11
CA LEU A 961 12.22 -53.73 25.33
C LEU A 961 11.16 -52.60 25.17
N GLY A 962 9.90 -52.69 25.62
CA GLY A 962 9.16 -53.70 26.42
C GLY A 962 8.91 -53.24 27.87
N SER A 963 7.76 -53.45 28.54
CA SER A 963 6.52 -54.24 28.28
C SER A 963 5.32 -53.33 27.83
N ASP A 964 4.01 -53.47 28.08
CA ASP A 964 3.14 -54.34 28.94
C ASP A 964 1.65 -54.37 28.44
N GLU A 965 0.72 -55.05 29.15
CA GLU A 965 -0.68 -55.33 28.71
C GLU A 965 -1.82 -54.78 29.62
N SER A 966 -3.02 -54.50 29.05
CA SER A 966 -4.35 -54.88 29.61
C SER A 966 -5.55 -54.49 28.71
N ASP A 967 -6.48 -55.44 28.48
CA ASP A 967 -7.90 -55.38 28.03
C ASP A 967 -8.41 -54.25 27.09
N GLN A 968 -8.98 -54.51 25.90
CA GLN A 968 -10.16 -55.34 25.54
C GLN A 968 -11.55 -54.78 25.95
N SER A 969 -12.18 -54.03 25.03
CA SER A 969 -13.46 -54.30 24.31
C SER A 969 -14.69 -54.92 25.06
N PRO A 970 -15.97 -54.70 24.63
CA PRO A 970 -16.37 -54.41 23.24
C PRO A 970 -17.60 -53.48 22.98
N THR A 971 -17.79 -53.15 21.69
CA THR A 971 -19.05 -52.93 20.92
C THR A 971 -20.34 -52.39 21.57
N GLY A 972 -20.93 -51.36 20.94
CA GLY A 972 -22.37 -51.04 21.01
C GLY A 972 -22.79 -50.10 19.88
N ASP A 973 -23.83 -50.47 19.11
CA ASP A 973 -24.36 -49.69 17.97
C ASP A 973 -25.39 -48.61 18.38
N VAL A 974 -25.38 -47.48 17.64
CA VAL A 974 -26.51 -46.79 16.96
C VAL A 974 -27.93 -46.97 17.55
N PRO A 975 -28.80 -45.91 17.75
CA PRO A 975 -28.95 -44.70 16.91
C PRO A 975 -29.20 -43.32 17.59
N ASN A 976 -29.03 -42.26 16.77
CA ASN A 976 -29.91 -41.09 16.46
C ASN A 976 -30.69 -40.27 17.55
N GLU A 977 -30.94 -38.98 17.23
CA GLU A 977 -31.77 -37.96 17.92
C GLU A 977 -31.19 -37.46 19.28
N GLU A 978 -30.82 -36.19 19.50
CA GLU A 978 -31.35 -34.89 19.02
C GLU A 978 -30.30 -33.93 18.40
#